data_AF-A0AA43GQM8-F1
#
_entry.id   AF-A0AA43GQM8-F1
#
_cell.length_a   1.000
_cell.length_b   1.000
_cell.length_c   1.000
_cell.angle_alpha   90.00
_cell.angle_beta   90.00
_cell.angle_gamma   90.00
#
_symmetry.space_group_name_H-M   'P 1'
#
loop_
_entity.id
_entity.type
_entity.pdbx_description
1 polymer ?
#
loop_
_entity_poly.entity_id
_entity_poly.type
_entity_poly.pdbx_seq_one_letter_code
_entity_poly.pdbx_strand_id
1 'polypeptide(L)'
;MNSNTDIKNKLQECQQDNDNWQLTTPVALIIFNRPETTAKVFAAIRQAKPPKLLVIADGPRLNHPGEAEQCAAARAIINQVDWQCEVLTNYSDVNLGCRQRVSSGLDWVFDQVETAIILEDDCLPHHSFFRYCQELLIKYDDEQRIMMISGDNFQFGRNPTEYSYYFSRYVHCWGWATWRRAWKKYDDSMELWPELKNHGWLHDLLSHQQAADFWSGVFQATYNKSNPWDLVWEYTLWLNHGLTILPQVNLVSNLGFGSGTHTTMKDSPLANMAVEPMNFPMQHPPIIERHIAADDFTEQTQYSGTRTTKTPTKPVWLSPKCKICHSDSHYFATAKVLQKYDVNYFQCSNCGFVQTEQPYWLQEAYSQAIAISDVGLVYRNNIMADITGKLLFKYFNHEAKFLDYGGGYGLFVRLMRDKGFDFYWFDRFCQNIFAQEFELQENAQANLEVITAFELFEHLTNPRQEVKEIIDLCPNILFSTELLPEDNPRPGQWWYYAPHEGQHISIYTRKSLEILASNYHLKLYTNGKSLHLLTERENLPQDMFVKLTNNKLRPPEKQSLLMRDFNQVINKKNLNTQVLNITKSIKSINITQIKQPIIIIDGVFFQLYNTGIARVWRSLLAQWASSEFAGHILVLDRANTAPQINGIRYRSIPAYDYNNTEADKQMLQKICAEEQGKLFISTYYTTPMETTSVFMAYDMIPEVLGSNLNEHMWLEKHHAIKHASAYISISENTGQDLNKCFPDIPLESITIAHCGVDPVFSPAAENEINSFKHKYGINKPYFLLGALQGYKNSILFFQAFSQLTNKQSFDIVATGAGSQLPQEWRQYTAGCTFHGLQLTDEELRLAYAGAVALVYPSKYEGFGLPVLEALACGCPVITCPNASIPEVAGEAAIYVNDDDVTGLAEALCEVQKPTVRNTLINAGLDQCKKFSWIKMAEIISQALVDATLLFLNLREINYIIFPDWTQPEDKVGLELQGVIQTLATHPEHEKITLIINARNIAAEDAEMFLASVVMNLLMESVDINNTINISIMDELGDIQWQSLLPRIYGRLILDNEDEVALDQLSGSKLESYQLDSLAQM
;
A
#
# COMPACT_ATOMS: atom_id res chain seq x y z
N MET A 1 -11.64 27.72 -20.92
CA MET A 1 -10.33 28.35 -20.59
C MET A 1 -10.46 29.77 -20.03
N ASN A 2 -11.49 30.12 -19.25
CA ASN A 2 -11.58 31.42 -18.54
C ASN A 2 -11.95 31.30 -17.04
N SER A 3 -11.96 30.09 -16.45
CA SER A 3 -12.38 29.87 -15.04
C SER A 3 -11.22 29.86 -14.03
N ASN A 4 -10.01 29.44 -14.42
CA ASN A 4 -8.89 29.30 -13.49
C ASN A 4 -8.22 30.62 -13.06
N THR A 5 -8.45 31.72 -13.80
CA THR A 5 -7.91 33.04 -13.46
C THR A 5 -8.79 33.75 -12.42
N ASP A 6 -10.09 33.43 -12.37
CA ASP A 6 -11.06 34.07 -11.47
C ASP A 6 -11.02 33.47 -10.04
N ILE A 7 -10.66 32.19 -9.92
CA ILE A 7 -10.54 31.49 -8.62
C ILE A 7 -9.27 31.94 -7.87
N LYS A 8 -8.16 32.19 -8.58
CA LYS A 8 -6.94 32.75 -7.97
C LYS A 8 -7.15 34.19 -7.47
N ASN A 9 -7.95 34.99 -8.16
CA ASN A 9 -8.31 36.34 -7.73
C ASN A 9 -9.22 36.32 -6.48
N LYS A 10 -10.20 35.41 -6.41
CA LYS A 10 -11.10 35.28 -5.25
C LYS A 10 -10.41 34.83 -3.95
N LEU A 11 -9.40 33.97 -4.04
CA LEU A 11 -8.60 33.56 -2.87
C LEU A 11 -7.64 34.68 -2.42
N GLN A 12 -7.11 35.50 -3.34
CA GLN A 12 -6.26 36.63 -2.99
C GLN A 12 -7.03 37.77 -2.31
N GLU A 13 -8.28 38.03 -2.69
CA GLU A 13 -9.12 39.05 -2.04
C GLU A 13 -9.55 38.65 -0.61
N CYS A 14 -9.84 37.37 -0.35
CA CYS A 14 -10.23 36.88 0.99
C CYS A 14 -9.06 36.77 2.00
N GLN A 15 -7.81 36.71 1.53
CA GLN A 15 -6.63 36.50 2.38
C GLN A 15 -5.98 37.80 2.90
N GLN A 16 -6.38 38.98 2.39
CA GLN A 16 -5.63 40.23 2.64
C GLN A 16 -6.13 41.08 3.82
N ASP A 17 -7.30 40.82 4.41
CA ASP A 17 -7.83 41.66 5.49
C ASP A 17 -8.57 40.83 6.56
N ASN A 18 -7.94 40.62 7.73
CA ASN A 18 -8.50 39.76 8.78
C ASN A 18 -9.76 40.36 9.44
N ASP A 19 -9.98 41.68 9.31
CA ASP A 19 -11.07 42.42 9.93
C ASP A 19 -12.24 42.77 8.97
N ASN A 20 -12.14 42.45 7.68
CA ASN A 20 -13.06 42.97 6.65
C ASN A 20 -13.69 41.90 5.72
N TRP A 21 -13.97 40.70 6.25
CA TRP A 21 -14.64 39.64 5.48
C TRP A 21 -16.17 39.79 5.50
N GLN A 22 -16.83 39.44 4.39
CA GLN A 22 -18.29 39.35 4.29
C GLN A 22 -18.73 37.98 3.76
N LEU A 23 -19.83 37.47 4.29
CA LEU A 23 -20.43 36.24 3.80
C LEU A 23 -21.13 36.50 2.46
N THR A 24 -20.82 35.67 1.48
CA THR A 24 -21.41 35.66 0.13
C THR A 24 -22.14 34.34 -0.15
N THR A 25 -21.80 33.28 0.59
CA THR A 25 -22.46 31.99 0.49
C THR A 25 -23.90 32.04 1.02
N PRO A 26 -24.90 31.52 0.29
CA PRO A 26 -26.27 31.34 0.78
C PRO A 26 -26.35 30.47 2.04
N VAL A 27 -27.28 30.79 2.92
CA VAL A 27 -27.59 29.98 4.12
C VAL A 27 -28.98 29.37 3.98
N ALA A 28 -29.10 28.07 4.21
CA ALA A 28 -30.35 27.35 4.36
C ALA A 28 -30.63 27.11 5.85
N LEU A 29 -31.83 27.45 6.31
CA LEU A 29 -32.27 27.22 7.69
C LEU A 29 -33.49 26.31 7.70
N ILE A 30 -33.40 25.19 8.41
CA ILE A 30 -34.46 24.20 8.57
C ILE A 30 -35.11 24.40 9.94
N ILE A 31 -36.41 24.68 9.97
CA ILE A 31 -37.16 24.96 11.20
C ILE A 31 -38.41 24.09 11.33
N PHE A 32 -38.86 23.84 12.56
CA PHE A 32 -40.17 23.23 12.80
C PHE A 32 -40.97 23.97 13.87
N ASN A 33 -40.99 23.47 15.11
CA ASN A 33 -41.88 23.90 16.19
C ASN A 33 -41.11 24.44 17.41
N ARG A 34 -39.84 24.84 17.25
CA ARG A 34 -38.99 25.33 18.36
C ARG A 34 -38.63 26.80 18.21
N PRO A 35 -39.55 27.73 18.53
CA PRO A 35 -39.28 29.16 18.36
C PRO A 35 -38.08 29.66 19.18
N GLU A 36 -37.85 29.11 20.38
CA GLU A 36 -36.74 29.57 21.24
C GLU A 36 -35.35 29.24 20.67
N THR A 37 -35.13 28.00 20.19
CA THR A 37 -33.85 27.62 19.59
C THR A 37 -33.71 28.23 18.19
N THR A 38 -34.80 28.29 17.42
CA THR A 38 -34.85 29.01 16.13
C THR A 38 -34.36 30.44 16.28
N ALA A 39 -34.80 31.16 17.33
CA ALA A 39 -34.39 32.54 17.58
C ALA A 39 -32.88 32.67 17.84
N LYS A 40 -32.27 31.69 18.55
CA LYS A 40 -30.83 31.69 18.84
C LYS A 40 -30.01 31.42 17.58
N VAL A 41 -30.38 30.41 16.79
CA VAL A 41 -29.69 30.09 15.53
C VAL A 41 -29.86 31.24 14.53
N PHE A 42 -31.07 31.79 14.40
CA PHE A 42 -31.33 32.96 13.55
C PHE A 42 -30.51 34.18 13.98
N ALA A 43 -30.31 34.41 15.28
CA ALA A 43 -29.45 35.50 15.75
C ALA A 43 -27.99 35.34 15.29
N ALA A 44 -27.46 34.11 15.25
CA ALA A 44 -26.12 33.83 14.71
C ALA A 44 -26.07 34.06 13.19
N ILE A 45 -27.10 33.63 12.45
CA ILE A 45 -27.22 33.90 11.00
C ILE A 45 -27.31 35.41 10.73
N ARG A 46 -28.08 36.14 11.52
CA ARG A 46 -28.22 37.61 11.45
C ARG A 46 -26.91 38.34 11.69
N GLN A 47 -26.01 37.80 12.51
CA GLN A 47 -24.66 38.35 12.69
C GLN A 47 -23.79 38.13 11.44
N ALA A 48 -23.89 36.96 10.81
CA ALA A 48 -23.13 36.62 9.60
C ALA A 48 -23.65 37.33 8.32
N LYS A 49 -24.90 37.80 8.34
CA LYS A 49 -25.56 38.58 7.27
C LYS A 49 -25.41 37.96 5.87
N PRO A 50 -25.85 36.70 5.64
CA PRO A 50 -25.80 36.10 4.32
C PRO A 50 -26.63 36.92 3.31
N PRO A 51 -26.22 36.99 2.03
CA PRO A 51 -26.95 37.73 1.01
C PRO A 51 -28.24 37.02 0.59
N LYS A 52 -28.37 35.73 0.89
CA LYS A 52 -29.53 34.90 0.59
C LYS A 52 -29.80 33.93 1.75
N LEU A 53 -31.05 33.89 2.21
CA LEU A 53 -31.55 33.00 3.25
C LEU A 53 -32.69 32.14 2.71
N LEU A 54 -32.49 30.83 2.63
CA LEU A 54 -33.50 29.87 2.20
C LEU A 54 -34.06 29.15 3.43
N VAL A 55 -35.37 29.25 3.68
CA VAL A 55 -35.98 28.68 4.88
C VAL A 55 -36.92 27.54 4.55
N ILE A 56 -36.61 26.36 5.10
CA ILE A 56 -37.42 25.15 5.01
C ILE A 56 -38.19 25.02 6.32
N ALA A 57 -39.52 24.89 6.28
CA ALA A 57 -40.32 24.60 7.47
C ALA A 57 -41.27 23.41 7.27
N ASP A 58 -41.40 22.54 8.27
CA ASP A 58 -42.44 21.50 8.30
C ASP A 58 -43.77 22.04 8.85
N GLY A 59 -44.87 21.32 8.58
CA GLY A 59 -46.20 21.61 9.11
C GLY A 59 -46.48 20.95 10.47
N PRO A 60 -47.43 21.46 11.26
CA PRO A 60 -47.76 20.90 12.57
C PRO A 60 -48.38 19.49 12.46
N ARG A 61 -48.16 18.65 13.48
CA ARG A 61 -48.75 17.32 13.57
C ARG A 61 -50.19 17.43 14.04
N LEU A 62 -51.10 16.70 13.38
CA LEU A 62 -52.55 16.81 13.56
C LEU A 62 -53.04 16.56 15.00
N ASN A 63 -52.28 15.79 15.81
CA ASN A 63 -52.69 15.36 17.16
C ASN A 63 -51.85 15.99 18.29
N HIS A 64 -51.16 17.11 18.05
CA HIS A 64 -50.34 17.81 19.05
C HIS A 64 -50.87 19.23 19.33
N PRO A 65 -51.72 19.42 20.35
CA PRO A 65 -52.24 20.73 20.73
C PRO A 65 -51.11 21.71 21.05
N GLY A 66 -51.20 22.94 20.55
CA GLY A 66 -50.19 23.98 20.75
C GLY A 66 -49.08 24.04 19.68
N GLU A 67 -48.89 22.97 18.91
CA GLU A 67 -47.80 22.89 17.94
C GLU A 67 -47.99 23.81 16.72
N ALA A 68 -49.25 24.06 16.33
CA ALA A 68 -49.56 25.01 15.27
C ALA A 68 -49.13 26.44 15.64
N GLU A 69 -49.35 26.86 16.88
CA GLU A 69 -48.88 28.15 17.39
C GLU A 69 -47.35 28.21 17.47
N GLN A 70 -46.71 27.11 17.88
CA GLN A 70 -45.25 27.01 17.92
C GLN A 70 -44.61 27.09 16.54
N CYS A 71 -45.18 26.39 15.53
CA CYS A 71 -44.73 26.48 14.15
C CYS A 71 -44.90 27.90 13.58
N ALA A 72 -46.04 28.53 13.86
CA ALA A 72 -46.28 29.92 13.46
C ALA A 72 -45.29 30.88 14.12
N ALA A 73 -45.00 30.70 15.41
CA ALA A 73 -44.02 31.49 16.14
C ALA A 73 -42.60 31.30 15.59
N ALA A 74 -42.20 30.07 15.23
CA ALA A 74 -40.90 29.79 14.62
C ALA A 74 -40.77 30.46 13.25
N ARG A 75 -41.79 30.36 12.39
CA ARG A 75 -41.82 31.04 11.08
C ARG A 75 -41.78 32.56 11.21
N ALA A 76 -42.43 33.13 12.22
CA ALA A 76 -42.46 34.58 12.45
C ALA A 76 -41.08 35.17 12.78
N ILE A 77 -40.13 34.37 13.27
CA ILE A 77 -38.75 34.82 13.54
C ILE A 77 -38.05 35.24 12.24
N ILE A 78 -38.34 34.57 11.12
CA ILE A 78 -37.74 34.86 9.82
C ILE A 78 -38.11 36.25 9.31
N ASN A 79 -39.25 36.81 9.74
CA ASN A 79 -39.65 38.17 9.38
C ASN A 79 -38.75 39.26 10.00
N GLN A 80 -37.83 38.88 10.90
CA GLN A 80 -36.92 39.81 11.59
C GLN A 80 -35.60 40.04 10.83
N VAL A 81 -35.50 39.61 9.57
CA VAL A 81 -34.35 39.92 8.71
C VAL A 81 -34.28 41.43 8.49
N ASP A 82 -33.22 42.05 9.01
CA ASP A 82 -33.01 43.50 9.00
C ASP A 82 -31.72 43.92 8.27
N TRP A 83 -31.15 43.01 7.48
CA TRP A 83 -30.01 43.26 6.59
C TRP A 83 -30.39 42.99 5.13
N GLN A 84 -29.54 43.42 4.19
CA GLN A 84 -29.77 43.15 2.76
C GLN A 84 -29.66 41.65 2.48
N CYS A 85 -30.79 40.99 2.31
CA CYS A 85 -30.89 39.54 2.14
C CYS A 85 -32.09 39.17 1.29
N GLU A 86 -31.90 38.31 0.29
CA GLU A 86 -32.98 37.65 -0.43
C GLU A 86 -33.50 36.48 0.41
N VAL A 87 -34.74 36.59 0.92
CA VAL A 87 -35.37 35.55 1.72
C VAL A 87 -36.32 34.73 0.86
N LEU A 88 -36.05 33.43 0.74
CA LEU A 88 -36.91 32.46 0.05
C LEU A 88 -37.45 31.47 1.08
N THR A 89 -38.74 31.14 1.00
CA THR A 89 -39.39 30.23 1.96
C THR A 89 -40.04 29.05 1.26
N ASN A 90 -39.89 27.87 1.86
CA ASN A 90 -40.57 26.64 1.45
C ASN A 90 -41.20 26.03 2.71
N TYR A 91 -42.46 26.38 2.96
CA TYR A 91 -43.21 25.96 4.15
C TYR A 91 -44.23 24.90 3.77
N SER A 92 -44.24 23.80 4.50
CA SER A 92 -45.30 22.80 4.39
C SER A 92 -46.45 23.12 5.34
N ASP A 93 -47.69 22.97 4.89
CA ASP A 93 -48.88 23.08 5.74
C ASP A 93 -49.17 21.78 6.50
N VAL A 94 -48.64 20.65 6.00
CA VAL A 94 -48.78 19.32 6.61
C VAL A 94 -47.44 18.83 7.13
N ASN A 95 -47.46 18.05 8.22
CA ASN A 95 -46.25 17.42 8.73
C ASN A 95 -45.79 16.28 7.79
N LEU A 96 -44.64 16.46 7.14
CA LEU A 96 -44.02 15.44 6.27
C LEU A 96 -43.03 14.55 7.04
N GLY A 97 -42.62 15.00 8.23
CA GLY A 97 -41.64 14.29 9.07
C GLY A 97 -40.20 14.57 8.63
N CYS A 98 -39.27 14.32 9.56
CA CYS A 98 -37.87 14.75 9.41
C CYS A 98 -37.22 14.29 8.09
N ARG A 99 -37.29 12.99 7.77
CA ARG A 99 -36.62 12.46 6.57
C ARG A 99 -37.13 13.10 5.28
N GLN A 100 -38.45 13.04 5.06
CA GLN A 100 -39.05 13.55 3.82
C GLN A 100 -39.01 15.06 3.74
N ARG A 101 -39.19 15.78 4.86
CA ARG A 101 -39.19 17.24 4.85
C ARG A 101 -37.80 17.80 4.56
N VAL A 102 -36.77 17.25 5.19
CA VAL A 102 -35.41 17.73 5.02
C VAL A 102 -34.91 17.43 3.60
N SER A 103 -35.07 16.19 3.10
CA SER A 103 -34.61 15.85 1.75
C SER A 103 -35.31 16.70 0.67
N SER A 104 -36.64 16.77 0.67
CA SER A 104 -37.39 17.60 -0.29
C SER A 104 -37.13 19.10 -0.15
N GLY A 105 -36.80 19.56 1.07
CA GLY A 105 -36.40 20.94 1.31
C GLY A 105 -35.02 21.24 0.73
N LEU A 106 -34.06 20.33 0.89
CA LEU A 106 -32.71 20.46 0.35
C LEU A 106 -32.68 20.33 -1.18
N ASP A 107 -33.51 19.47 -1.78
CA ASP A 107 -33.72 19.46 -3.23
C ASP A 107 -34.14 20.84 -3.73
N TRP A 108 -35.14 21.44 -3.08
CA TRP A 108 -35.56 22.80 -3.40
C TRP A 108 -34.46 23.84 -3.19
N VAL A 109 -33.65 23.74 -2.13
CA VAL A 109 -32.52 24.66 -1.91
C VAL A 109 -31.53 24.56 -3.07
N PHE A 110 -31.13 23.34 -3.42
CA PHE A 110 -30.14 23.12 -4.46
C PHE A 110 -30.70 23.30 -5.87
N ASP A 111 -32.00 23.41 -6.09
CA ASP A 111 -32.55 23.96 -7.33
C ASP A 111 -32.27 25.47 -7.48
N GLN A 112 -32.19 26.20 -6.36
CA GLN A 112 -31.98 27.66 -6.35
C GLN A 112 -30.51 28.07 -6.34
N VAL A 113 -29.63 27.29 -5.69
CA VAL A 113 -28.23 27.66 -5.48
C VAL A 113 -27.25 26.51 -5.77
N GLU A 114 -26.00 26.85 -6.12
CA GLU A 114 -24.93 25.87 -6.38
C GLU A 114 -24.25 25.39 -5.09
N THR A 115 -24.20 26.23 -4.05
CA THR A 115 -23.63 25.89 -2.73
C THR A 115 -24.47 26.52 -1.64
N ALA A 116 -24.57 25.86 -0.48
CA ALA A 116 -25.25 26.40 0.68
C ALA A 116 -24.58 25.97 1.98
N ILE A 117 -24.64 26.84 3.00
CA ILE A 117 -24.43 26.48 4.41
C ILE A 117 -25.79 26.11 4.99
N ILE A 118 -25.94 24.92 5.57
CA ILE A 118 -27.19 24.37 6.08
C ILE A 118 -27.14 24.33 7.62
N LEU A 119 -28.17 24.88 8.25
CA LEU A 119 -28.37 24.87 9.70
C LEU A 119 -29.78 24.39 10.06
N GLU A 120 -29.90 23.64 11.14
CA GLU A 120 -31.19 23.28 11.76
C GLU A 120 -31.52 24.22 12.92
N ASP A 121 -32.79 24.25 13.34
CA ASP A 121 -33.28 25.15 14.39
C ASP A 121 -32.68 24.95 15.79
N ASP A 122 -31.89 23.89 15.98
CA ASP A 122 -31.17 23.55 17.20
C ASP A 122 -29.64 23.50 17.04
N CYS A 123 -29.11 23.80 15.85
CA CYS A 123 -27.67 23.83 15.59
C CYS A 123 -27.15 25.27 15.70
N LEU A 124 -26.55 25.62 16.86
CA LEU A 124 -26.03 26.96 17.13
C LEU A 124 -24.56 27.08 16.67
N PRO A 125 -24.25 27.81 15.57
CA PRO A 125 -22.88 27.95 15.10
C PRO A 125 -22.13 29.07 15.82
N HIS A 126 -20.83 28.90 15.99
CA HIS A 126 -19.91 30.01 16.29
C HIS A 126 -19.74 30.91 15.05
N HIS A 127 -19.46 32.20 15.24
CA HIS A 127 -19.34 33.16 14.13
C HIS A 127 -18.30 32.75 13.07
N SER A 128 -17.20 32.12 13.47
CA SER A 128 -16.15 31.65 12.54
C SER A 128 -16.59 30.51 11.62
N PHE A 129 -17.68 29.79 11.94
CA PHE A 129 -18.23 28.71 11.12
C PHE A 129 -18.57 29.16 9.71
N PHE A 130 -19.14 30.35 9.56
CA PHE A 130 -19.58 30.87 8.26
C PHE A 130 -18.40 31.14 7.32
N ARG A 131 -17.34 31.79 7.83
CA ARG A 131 -16.11 32.03 7.06
C ARG A 131 -15.40 30.73 6.70
N TYR A 132 -15.33 29.80 7.67
CA TYR A 132 -14.78 28.45 7.48
C TYR A 132 -15.46 27.71 6.32
N CYS A 133 -16.80 27.64 6.32
CA CYS A 133 -17.54 27.00 5.23
C CYS A 133 -17.35 27.73 3.90
N GLN A 134 -17.38 29.08 3.87
CA GLN A 134 -17.20 29.83 2.62
C GLN A 134 -15.82 29.58 1.98
N GLU A 135 -14.74 29.70 2.76
CA GLU A 135 -13.38 29.49 2.24
C GLU A 135 -13.19 28.05 1.73
N LEU A 136 -13.77 27.06 2.40
CA LEU A 136 -13.67 25.66 1.97
C LEU A 136 -14.58 25.31 0.79
N LEU A 137 -15.78 25.88 0.72
CA LEU A 137 -16.67 25.74 -0.45
C LEU A 137 -16.00 26.28 -1.72
N ILE A 138 -15.30 27.41 -1.60
CA ILE A 138 -14.54 28.01 -2.72
C ILE A 138 -13.30 27.17 -3.04
N LYS A 139 -12.54 26.75 -2.02
CA LYS A 139 -11.28 25.99 -2.22
C LYS A 139 -11.50 24.64 -2.88
N TYR A 140 -12.57 23.94 -2.53
CA TYR A 140 -12.86 22.56 -2.98
C TYR A 140 -14.01 22.49 -3.99
N ASP A 141 -14.31 23.58 -4.70
CA ASP A 141 -15.43 23.63 -5.65
C ASP A 141 -15.32 22.56 -6.74
N ASP A 142 -14.11 22.39 -7.31
CA ASP A 142 -13.84 21.42 -8.38
C ASP A 142 -13.42 20.03 -7.87
N GLU A 143 -13.15 19.87 -6.58
CA GLU A 143 -12.68 18.60 -6.01
C GLU A 143 -13.86 17.67 -5.71
N GLN A 144 -14.07 16.69 -6.60
CA GLN A 144 -15.23 15.79 -6.55
C GLN A 144 -15.25 14.87 -5.33
N ARG A 145 -14.08 14.57 -4.75
CA ARG A 145 -13.99 13.71 -3.56
C ARG A 145 -14.50 14.42 -2.30
N ILE A 146 -14.40 15.75 -2.23
CA ILE A 146 -14.97 16.49 -1.11
C ILE A 146 -16.45 16.73 -1.39
N MET A 147 -17.29 16.10 -0.57
CA MET A 147 -18.75 16.15 -0.72
C MET A 147 -19.43 16.94 0.41
N MET A 148 -18.75 17.16 1.53
CA MET A 148 -19.33 17.86 2.67
C MET A 148 -18.29 18.61 3.47
N ILE A 149 -18.70 19.73 4.06
CA ILE A 149 -17.98 20.45 5.10
C ILE A 149 -18.88 20.43 6.33
N SER A 150 -18.40 19.99 7.47
CA SER A 150 -19.15 19.97 8.72
C SER A 150 -18.59 21.00 9.71
N GLY A 151 -19.41 21.47 10.63
CA GLY A 151 -19.00 22.31 11.77
C GLY A 151 -18.73 21.53 13.04
N ASP A 152 -18.92 20.21 13.03
CA ASP A 152 -18.83 19.36 14.19
C ASP A 152 -17.42 18.81 14.42
N ASN A 153 -17.05 18.66 15.69
CA ASN A 153 -15.88 17.87 16.04
C ASN A 153 -16.16 16.96 17.24
N PHE A 154 -16.37 15.67 16.97
CA PHE A 154 -16.63 14.64 17.99
C PHE A 154 -15.35 13.93 18.47
N GLN A 155 -14.20 14.59 18.36
CA GLN A 155 -12.94 14.12 18.94
C GLN A 155 -12.79 14.49 20.42
N PHE A 156 -13.79 15.15 21.03
CA PHE A 156 -13.88 15.51 22.46
C PHE A 156 -12.63 16.22 23.00
N GLY A 157 -12.13 17.19 22.24
CA GLY A 157 -10.94 17.98 22.59
C GLY A 157 -9.60 17.30 22.28
N ARG A 158 -9.61 16.11 21.65
CA ARG A 158 -8.40 15.58 21.01
C ARG A 158 -8.07 16.43 19.79
N ASN A 159 -6.79 16.66 19.57
CA ASN A 159 -6.30 17.34 18.39
C ASN A 159 -5.73 16.31 17.40
N PRO A 160 -6.51 15.85 16.41
CA PRO A 160 -6.06 14.79 15.50
C PRO A 160 -5.00 15.30 14.52
N THR A 161 -4.96 16.61 14.25
CA THR A 161 -4.12 17.20 13.21
C THR A 161 -3.54 18.55 13.65
N GLU A 162 -2.41 18.95 13.07
CA GLU A 162 -1.87 20.31 13.26
C GLU A 162 -2.63 21.37 12.42
N TYR A 163 -3.34 20.94 11.37
CA TYR A 163 -4.08 21.80 10.45
C TYR A 163 -5.43 22.27 11.05
N SER A 164 -6.06 23.27 10.42
CA SER A 164 -7.35 23.80 10.86
C SER A 164 -8.53 22.84 10.67
N TYR A 165 -8.38 21.82 9.84
CA TYR A 165 -9.36 20.77 9.59
C TYR A 165 -8.68 19.49 9.07
N TYR A 166 -9.41 18.39 9.07
CA TYR A 166 -9.00 17.10 8.52
C TYR A 166 -10.13 16.48 7.68
N PHE A 167 -9.82 15.45 6.90
CA PHE A 167 -10.82 14.75 6.09
C PHE A 167 -11.25 13.46 6.78
N SER A 168 -12.54 13.18 6.75
CA SER A 168 -13.17 12.03 7.40
C SER A 168 -14.11 11.34 6.42
N ARG A 169 -14.35 10.04 6.60
CA ARG A 169 -15.46 9.36 5.91
C ARG A 169 -16.81 9.66 6.56
N TYR A 170 -16.83 10.04 7.84
CA TYR A 170 -18.06 10.21 8.59
C TYR A 170 -18.77 11.53 8.28
N VAL A 171 -20.09 11.47 8.23
CA VAL A 171 -20.97 12.64 8.15
C VAL A 171 -21.32 13.08 9.55
N HIS A 172 -21.06 14.36 9.84
CA HIS A 172 -21.56 15.04 11.04
C HIS A 172 -22.32 16.27 10.59
N CYS A 173 -23.63 16.28 10.79
CA CYS A 173 -24.54 17.21 10.12
C CYS A 173 -25.07 18.32 11.03
N TRP A 174 -24.51 18.58 12.21
CA TRP A 174 -24.91 19.75 13.00
C TRP A 174 -24.19 20.98 12.46
N GLY A 175 -24.90 21.69 11.58
CA GLY A 175 -24.33 22.80 10.83
C GLY A 175 -23.27 22.33 9.85
N TRP A 176 -23.58 22.41 8.57
CA TRP A 176 -22.72 21.88 7.52
C TRP A 176 -22.85 22.70 6.24
N ALA A 177 -22.06 22.39 5.23
CA ALA A 177 -22.14 23.00 3.92
C ALA A 177 -21.84 21.96 2.85
N THR A 178 -22.45 22.14 1.68
CA THR A 178 -22.21 21.29 0.52
C THR A 178 -22.54 22.01 -0.78
N TRP A 179 -22.32 21.32 -1.89
CA TRP A 179 -22.58 21.74 -3.26
C TRP A 179 -23.77 20.97 -3.84
N ARG A 180 -24.47 21.61 -4.77
CA ARG A 180 -25.47 20.99 -5.65
C ARG A 180 -24.90 19.74 -6.33
N ARG A 181 -23.64 19.79 -6.79
CA ARG A 181 -22.96 18.65 -7.43
C ARG A 181 -22.88 17.41 -6.52
N ALA A 182 -22.72 17.62 -5.21
CA ALA A 182 -22.68 16.53 -4.24
C ALA A 182 -24.10 16.10 -3.88
N TRP A 183 -24.99 17.05 -3.58
CA TRP A 183 -26.38 16.75 -3.19
C TRP A 183 -27.18 16.01 -4.27
N LYS A 184 -26.92 16.26 -5.56
CA LYS A 184 -27.53 15.52 -6.68
C LYS A 184 -27.33 14.00 -6.63
N LYS A 185 -26.38 13.51 -5.85
CA LYS A 185 -26.12 12.09 -5.64
C LYS A 185 -26.97 11.47 -4.53
N TYR A 186 -27.66 12.28 -3.72
CA TYR A 186 -28.51 11.81 -2.64
C TYR A 186 -29.63 10.92 -3.18
N ASP A 187 -29.62 9.66 -2.76
CA ASP A 187 -30.60 8.65 -3.14
C ASP A 187 -31.41 8.20 -1.92
N ASP A 188 -32.59 8.80 -1.73
CA ASP A 188 -33.49 8.46 -0.62
C ASP A 188 -33.94 6.98 -0.64
N SER A 189 -33.89 6.33 -1.80
CA SER A 189 -34.35 4.96 -1.97
C SER A 189 -33.26 3.91 -1.72
N MET A 190 -31.99 4.31 -1.77
CA MET A 190 -30.81 3.45 -1.62
C MET A 190 -30.88 2.25 -2.57
N GLU A 191 -31.06 2.49 -3.87
CA GLU A 191 -31.37 1.47 -4.90
C GLU A 191 -30.34 0.34 -4.95
N LEU A 192 -29.06 0.66 -4.75
CA LEU A 192 -27.95 -0.28 -4.82
C LEU A 192 -27.74 -1.08 -3.52
N TRP A 193 -28.37 -0.70 -2.41
CA TRP A 193 -28.15 -1.36 -1.11
C TRP A 193 -28.42 -2.88 -1.12
N PRO A 194 -29.51 -3.40 -1.76
CA PRO A 194 -29.77 -4.84 -1.80
C PRO A 194 -28.67 -5.66 -2.47
N GLU A 195 -27.95 -5.08 -3.43
CA GLU A 195 -26.83 -5.71 -4.11
C GLU A 195 -25.56 -5.60 -3.27
N LEU A 196 -25.22 -4.40 -2.81
CA LEU A 196 -23.98 -4.13 -2.06
C LEU A 196 -23.85 -4.96 -0.78
N LYS A 197 -24.96 -5.14 -0.05
CA LYS A 197 -24.94 -5.90 1.21
C LYS A 197 -24.52 -7.37 1.05
N ASN A 198 -24.70 -7.95 -0.14
CA ASN A 198 -24.40 -9.35 -0.42
C ASN A 198 -22.98 -9.55 -0.97
N HIS A 199 -22.28 -8.48 -1.36
CA HIS A 199 -20.97 -8.52 -2.00
C HIS A 199 -19.81 -8.13 -1.08
N GLY A 200 -20.06 -8.00 0.23
CA GLY A 200 -18.99 -7.68 1.19
C GLY A 200 -18.52 -6.22 1.17
N TRP A 201 -19.22 -5.32 0.48
CA TRP A 201 -18.83 -3.90 0.31
C TRP A 201 -18.42 -3.19 1.61
N LEU A 202 -19.16 -3.41 2.70
CA LEU A 202 -18.84 -2.82 4.00
C LEU A 202 -17.59 -3.44 4.66
N HIS A 203 -17.31 -4.72 4.41
CA HIS A 203 -16.09 -5.37 4.89
C HIS A 203 -14.84 -4.86 4.17
N ASP A 204 -14.98 -4.48 2.90
CA ASP A 204 -13.89 -3.86 2.15
C ASP A 204 -13.65 -2.40 2.61
N LEU A 205 -14.72 -1.69 2.97
CA LEU A 205 -14.65 -0.29 3.39
C LEU A 205 -14.21 -0.11 4.85
N LEU A 206 -14.57 -1.05 5.73
CA LEU A 206 -14.36 -0.98 7.18
C LEU A 206 -13.42 -2.11 7.62
N SER A 207 -12.27 -1.75 8.17
CA SER A 207 -11.21 -2.68 8.61
C SER A 207 -11.60 -3.64 9.74
N HIS A 208 -12.81 -3.49 10.31
CA HIS A 208 -13.29 -4.32 11.40
C HIS A 208 -14.66 -4.93 11.09
N GLN A 209 -14.76 -6.25 11.22
CA GLN A 209 -16.00 -7.01 11.05
C GLN A 209 -17.16 -6.43 11.87
N GLN A 210 -16.92 -6.05 13.13
CA GLN A 210 -17.95 -5.49 14.01
C GLN A 210 -18.51 -4.15 13.51
N ALA A 211 -17.66 -3.30 12.91
CA ALA A 211 -18.09 -2.04 12.31
C ALA A 211 -18.93 -2.31 11.06
N ALA A 212 -18.47 -3.23 10.21
CA ALA A 212 -19.21 -3.62 9.02
C ALA A 212 -20.58 -4.24 9.35
N ASP A 213 -20.66 -5.09 10.37
CA ASP A 213 -21.93 -5.67 10.82
C ASP A 213 -22.89 -4.61 11.39
N PHE A 214 -22.36 -3.67 12.18
CA PHE A 214 -23.13 -2.54 12.72
C PHE A 214 -23.69 -1.66 11.59
N TRP A 215 -22.83 -1.19 10.68
CA TRP A 215 -23.23 -0.34 9.57
C TRP A 215 -24.14 -1.07 8.59
N SER A 216 -23.98 -2.39 8.42
CA SER A 216 -24.90 -3.21 7.65
C SER A 216 -26.30 -3.20 8.28
N GLY A 217 -26.38 -3.33 9.61
CA GLY A 217 -27.63 -3.17 10.35
C GLY A 217 -28.25 -1.78 10.20
N VAL A 218 -27.43 -0.72 10.33
CA VAL A 218 -27.86 0.68 10.19
C VAL A 218 -28.40 0.95 8.79
N PHE A 219 -27.65 0.64 7.73
CA PHE A 219 -28.08 0.86 6.36
C PHE A 219 -29.27 -0.03 5.97
N GLN A 220 -29.37 -1.25 6.50
CA GLN A 220 -30.56 -2.06 6.30
C GLN A 220 -31.81 -1.46 6.96
N ALA A 221 -31.69 -0.88 8.15
CA ALA A 221 -32.78 -0.14 8.80
C ALA A 221 -33.13 1.16 8.05
N THR A 222 -32.12 1.87 7.51
CA THR A 222 -32.30 3.08 6.70
C THR A 222 -33.00 2.77 5.38
N TYR A 223 -32.62 1.69 4.70
CA TYR A 223 -33.30 1.17 3.50
C TYR A 223 -34.75 0.80 3.79
N ASN A 224 -35.03 0.22 4.96
CA ASN A 224 -36.39 -0.06 5.45
C ASN A 224 -37.14 1.20 5.94
N LYS A 225 -36.63 2.40 5.63
CA LYS A 225 -37.21 3.71 5.98
C LYS A 225 -37.45 3.93 7.47
N SER A 226 -36.67 3.27 8.32
CA SER A 226 -36.79 3.35 9.78
C SER A 226 -35.91 4.44 10.41
N ASN A 227 -34.96 4.99 9.64
CA ASN A 227 -33.95 5.96 10.09
C ASN A 227 -34.07 7.33 9.39
N PRO A 228 -33.51 8.39 9.99
CA PRO A 228 -33.50 9.76 9.46
C PRO A 228 -32.71 9.94 8.14
N TRP A 229 -32.77 11.15 7.56
CA TRP A 229 -32.20 11.50 6.25
C TRP A 229 -30.67 11.54 6.22
N ASP A 230 -30.03 11.89 7.32
CA ASP A 230 -28.59 12.00 7.50
C ASP A 230 -27.87 10.66 7.27
N LEU A 231 -28.48 9.54 7.66
CA LEU A 231 -27.94 8.20 7.40
C LEU A 231 -28.01 7.78 5.92
N VAL A 232 -28.95 8.35 5.15
CA VAL A 232 -28.94 8.19 3.68
C VAL A 232 -27.80 9.02 3.08
N TRP A 233 -27.52 10.18 3.66
CA TRP A 233 -26.42 11.03 3.22
C TRP A 233 -25.06 10.38 3.51
N GLU A 234 -24.86 9.82 4.70
CA GLU A 234 -23.69 8.99 5.03
C GLU A 234 -23.49 7.85 4.02
N TYR A 235 -24.54 7.07 3.73
CA TYR A 235 -24.51 6.02 2.71
C TYR A 235 -24.13 6.57 1.33
N THR A 236 -24.70 7.71 0.94
CA THR A 236 -24.43 8.36 -0.35
C THR A 236 -22.96 8.76 -0.48
N LEU A 237 -22.37 9.34 0.57
CA LEU A 237 -20.95 9.70 0.58
C LEU A 237 -20.10 8.44 0.45
N TRP A 238 -20.37 7.40 1.24
CA TRP A 238 -19.58 6.17 1.21
C TRP A 238 -19.63 5.46 -0.13
N LEU A 239 -20.82 5.38 -0.74
CA LEU A 239 -21.02 4.83 -2.08
C LEU A 239 -20.21 5.57 -3.15
N ASN A 240 -20.00 6.87 -2.95
CA ASN A 240 -19.28 7.73 -3.88
C ASN A 240 -17.82 7.98 -3.49
N HIS A 241 -17.29 7.27 -2.49
CA HIS A 241 -15.96 7.51 -1.91
C HIS A 241 -15.75 8.98 -1.48
N GLY A 242 -16.84 9.64 -1.08
CA GLY A 242 -16.85 11.03 -0.66
C GLY A 242 -16.23 11.22 0.74
N LEU A 243 -15.55 12.34 0.90
CA LEU A 243 -14.97 12.79 2.16
C LEU A 243 -15.71 14.02 2.70
N THR A 244 -15.78 14.07 4.03
CA THR A 244 -16.26 15.20 4.82
C THR A 244 -15.07 15.95 5.40
N ILE A 245 -15.07 17.27 5.30
CA ILE A 245 -14.11 18.12 6.01
C ILE A 245 -14.62 18.38 7.42
N LEU A 246 -13.85 17.96 8.44
CA LEU A 246 -14.13 18.18 9.85
C LEU A 246 -13.15 19.19 10.47
N PRO A 247 -13.63 20.20 11.21
CA PRO A 247 -12.79 21.23 11.81
C PRO A 247 -11.97 20.66 12.98
N GLN A 248 -10.78 21.23 13.20
CA GLN A 248 -9.93 20.89 14.36
C GLN A 248 -10.57 21.24 15.70
N VAL A 249 -11.52 22.19 15.70
CA VAL A 249 -12.29 22.63 16.86
C VAL A 249 -13.78 22.45 16.61
N ASN A 250 -14.58 22.31 17.66
CA ASN A 250 -16.03 22.22 17.49
C ASN A 250 -16.62 23.61 17.20
N LEU A 251 -17.27 23.79 16.04
CA LEU A 251 -17.81 25.08 15.58
C LEU A 251 -19.31 25.20 15.77
N VAL A 252 -20.03 24.10 16.03
CA VAL A 252 -21.49 24.09 16.19
C VAL A 252 -21.89 23.35 17.45
N SER A 253 -22.87 23.89 18.18
CA SER A 253 -23.45 23.26 19.36
C SER A 253 -24.87 22.80 19.09
N ASN A 254 -25.20 21.55 19.39
CA ASN A 254 -26.56 21.05 19.28
C ASN A 254 -27.34 21.27 20.59
N LEU A 255 -28.35 22.15 20.53
CA LEU A 255 -29.22 22.56 21.63
C LEU A 255 -30.46 21.66 21.78
N GLY A 256 -30.66 20.70 20.89
CA GLY A 256 -31.89 19.92 20.73
C GLY A 256 -32.03 18.74 21.69
N PHE A 257 -30.96 18.35 22.39
CA PHE A 257 -30.97 17.18 23.28
C PHE A 257 -32.05 17.27 24.37
N GLY A 258 -32.87 16.22 24.48
CA GLY A 258 -34.02 16.12 25.38
C GLY A 258 -35.34 16.71 24.85
N SER A 259 -35.31 17.45 23.73
CA SER A 259 -36.50 17.95 23.01
C SER A 259 -36.56 17.49 21.55
N GLY A 260 -35.50 16.80 21.09
CA GLY A 260 -35.27 16.11 19.83
C GLY A 260 -36.27 15.01 19.46
N THR A 261 -36.57 14.87 18.18
CA THR A 261 -37.20 13.64 17.65
C THR A 261 -36.25 12.44 17.75
N HIS A 262 -34.93 12.66 17.58
CA HIS A 262 -33.91 11.61 17.60
C HIS A 262 -32.85 11.77 18.71
N THR A 263 -32.78 12.91 19.41
CA THR A 263 -31.84 13.19 20.50
C THR A 263 -32.55 13.23 21.86
N THR A 264 -33.18 12.12 22.27
CA THR A 264 -34.04 12.08 23.48
C THR A 264 -33.28 11.98 24.81
N MET A 265 -31.99 11.66 24.79
CA MET A 265 -31.15 11.50 26.00
C MET A 265 -30.55 12.84 26.44
N LYS A 266 -31.03 13.41 27.56
CA LYS A 266 -30.53 14.68 28.10
C LYS A 266 -29.06 14.65 28.55
N ASP A 267 -28.56 13.48 28.97
CA ASP A 267 -27.22 13.31 29.55
C ASP A 267 -26.18 12.83 28.52
N SER A 268 -26.42 13.04 27.22
CA SER A 268 -25.46 12.67 26.17
C SER A 268 -24.19 13.52 26.26
N PRO A 269 -22.98 12.94 26.11
CA PRO A 269 -21.73 13.71 26.06
C PRO A 269 -21.64 14.65 24.85
N LEU A 270 -22.49 14.44 23.85
CA LEU A 270 -22.58 15.31 22.67
C LEU A 270 -23.56 16.49 22.86
N ALA A 271 -24.34 16.50 23.94
CA ALA A 271 -25.34 17.53 24.17
C ALA A 271 -24.67 18.86 24.52
N ASN A 272 -25.03 19.93 23.80
CA ASN A 272 -24.54 21.27 24.05
C ASN A 272 -23.00 21.37 24.13
N MET A 273 -22.30 20.64 23.26
CA MET A 273 -20.84 20.74 23.18
C MET A 273 -20.42 22.20 23.00
N ALA A 274 -19.42 22.63 23.76
CA ALA A 274 -18.92 23.99 23.69
C ALA A 274 -18.38 24.28 22.28
N VAL A 275 -18.62 25.50 21.79
CA VAL A 275 -18.04 25.96 20.53
C VAL A 275 -16.78 26.75 20.80
N GLU A 276 -15.81 26.63 19.90
CA GLU A 276 -14.52 27.32 19.97
C GLU A 276 -14.27 28.11 18.67
N PRO A 277 -13.60 29.28 18.75
CA PRO A 277 -13.30 30.07 17.56
C PRO A 277 -12.25 29.38 16.67
N MET A 278 -12.46 29.42 15.34
CA MET A 278 -11.44 29.06 14.35
C MET A 278 -10.48 30.23 14.13
N ASN A 279 -9.18 29.95 14.08
CA ASN A 279 -8.16 30.94 13.73
C ASN A 279 -8.00 31.08 12.20
N PHE A 280 -7.80 32.31 11.73
CA PHE A 280 -7.54 32.62 10.32
C PHE A 280 -6.19 33.37 10.16
N PRO A 281 -5.45 33.16 9.05
CA PRO A 281 -5.77 32.29 7.92
C PRO A 281 -5.75 30.80 8.30
N MET A 282 -6.64 30.01 7.67
CA MET A 282 -6.68 28.57 7.94
C MET A 282 -5.39 27.89 7.49
N GLN A 283 -4.93 26.94 8.30
CA GLN A 283 -3.87 26.01 7.91
C GLN A 283 -4.51 24.84 7.16
N HIS A 284 -4.21 24.73 5.88
CA HIS A 284 -4.75 23.67 5.03
C HIS A 284 -3.83 22.44 5.06
N PRO A 285 -4.38 21.22 5.20
CA PRO A 285 -3.62 19.99 4.97
C PRO A 285 -3.02 19.98 3.55
N PRO A 286 -1.78 19.49 3.37
CA PRO A 286 -1.09 19.46 2.08
C PRO A 286 -1.65 18.39 1.13
N ILE A 287 -2.32 17.37 1.68
CA ILE A 287 -2.87 16.23 0.95
C ILE A 287 -4.35 16.01 1.34
N ILE A 288 -5.14 15.53 0.39
CA ILE A 288 -6.56 15.22 0.58
C ILE A 288 -6.67 13.73 0.87
N GLU A 289 -6.50 13.37 2.15
CA GLU A 289 -6.54 11.99 2.61
C GLU A 289 -7.35 11.83 3.89
N ARG A 290 -8.05 10.70 4.00
CA ARG A 290 -8.85 10.32 5.16
C ARG A 290 -7.97 10.19 6.40
N HIS A 291 -8.36 10.84 7.49
CA HIS A 291 -7.68 10.77 8.77
C HIS A 291 -8.11 9.53 9.57
N ILE A 292 -7.50 8.38 9.26
CA ILE A 292 -7.89 7.06 9.78
C ILE A 292 -8.03 7.03 11.31
N ALA A 293 -7.06 7.57 12.06
CA ALA A 293 -7.09 7.53 13.53
C ALA A 293 -8.22 8.38 14.17
N ALA A 294 -8.72 9.39 13.46
CA ALA A 294 -9.86 10.19 13.91
C ALA A 294 -11.17 9.46 13.61
N ASP A 295 -11.25 8.85 12.43
CA ASP A 295 -12.37 8.01 12.01
C ASP A 295 -12.54 6.78 12.92
N ASP A 296 -11.46 6.08 13.24
CA ASP A 296 -11.49 4.93 14.15
C ASP A 296 -11.98 5.31 15.55
N PHE A 297 -11.61 6.49 16.02
CA PHE A 297 -12.10 7.00 17.30
C PHE A 297 -13.59 7.36 17.24
N THR A 298 -14.04 7.99 16.16
CA THR A 298 -15.45 8.24 15.93
C THR A 298 -16.24 6.93 15.88
N GLU A 299 -15.76 5.92 15.14
CA GLU A 299 -16.39 4.60 15.07
C GLU A 299 -16.52 3.93 16.44
N GLN A 300 -15.46 4.00 17.25
CA GLN A 300 -15.43 3.41 18.59
C GLN A 300 -16.32 4.15 19.60
N THR A 301 -16.41 5.48 19.52
CA THR A 301 -17.09 6.29 20.54
C THR A 301 -18.54 6.62 20.19
N GLN A 302 -18.88 6.69 18.90
CA GLN A 302 -20.20 7.09 18.43
C GLN A 302 -21.02 5.94 17.82
N TYR A 303 -20.37 4.94 17.23
CA TYR A 303 -21.03 3.95 16.38
C TYR A 303 -20.86 2.51 16.91
N SER A 304 -20.20 1.63 16.16
CA SER A 304 -20.23 0.19 16.40
C SER A 304 -19.54 -0.29 17.66
N GLY A 305 -18.76 0.57 18.33
CA GLY A 305 -18.07 0.24 19.56
C GLY A 305 -17.15 -0.98 19.41
N THR A 306 -16.38 -1.04 18.31
CA THR A 306 -15.42 -2.12 18.07
C THR A 306 -14.47 -2.24 19.25
N ARG A 307 -14.67 -3.26 20.09
CA ARG A 307 -13.77 -3.58 21.20
C ARG A 307 -12.52 -4.24 20.63
N THR A 308 -11.57 -3.44 20.16
CA THR A 308 -10.17 -3.74 20.42
C THR A 308 -9.93 -3.46 21.90
N THR A 309 -9.31 -4.39 22.60
CA THR A 309 -9.02 -4.28 24.03
C THR A 309 -8.42 -2.93 24.39
N LYS A 310 -9.18 -2.19 25.24
CA LYS A 310 -8.89 -0.95 25.96
C LYS A 310 -9.13 0.38 25.21
N THR A 311 -10.21 1.05 25.62
CA THR A 311 -10.19 2.52 25.80
C THR A 311 -10.92 2.87 27.11
N PRO A 312 -10.35 3.70 28.00
CA PRO A 312 -10.97 4.07 29.27
C PRO A 312 -11.96 5.22 29.08
N THR A 313 -13.16 5.05 29.63
CA THR A 313 -14.00 6.16 30.08
C THR A 313 -13.21 7.05 31.06
N LYS A 314 -13.22 8.38 30.91
CA LYS A 314 -12.81 9.31 31.99
C LYS A 314 -13.77 9.14 33.18
N PRO A 315 -13.34 8.61 34.33
CA PRO A 315 -14.15 8.58 35.54
C PRO A 315 -13.98 9.88 36.31
N VAL A 316 -15.04 10.31 36.97
CA VAL A 316 -14.96 11.17 38.15
C VAL A 316 -13.86 10.63 39.08
N TRP A 317 -12.86 11.45 39.44
CA TRP A 317 -11.64 11.03 40.14
C TRP A 317 -11.92 10.53 41.57
N LEU A 318 -12.36 9.27 41.69
CA LEU A 318 -12.11 8.46 42.88
C LEU A 318 -10.60 8.20 42.93
N SER A 319 -9.95 8.61 44.01
CA SER A 319 -8.54 8.32 44.31
C SER A 319 -8.16 6.87 43.92
N PRO A 320 -7.24 6.65 42.97
CA PRO A 320 -6.95 5.31 42.47
C PRO A 320 -6.25 4.47 43.54
N LYS A 321 -6.58 3.18 43.60
CA LYS A 321 -5.83 2.23 44.43
C LYS A 321 -4.41 2.08 43.89
N CYS A 322 -3.45 1.95 44.79
CA CYS A 322 -2.04 1.73 44.45
C CYS A 322 -1.86 0.39 43.74
N LYS A 323 -1.20 0.41 42.58
CA LYS A 323 -0.94 -0.80 41.78
C LYS A 323 0.02 -1.79 42.44
N ILE A 324 0.72 -1.41 43.52
CA ILE A 324 1.63 -2.28 44.27
C ILE A 324 0.97 -2.88 45.52
N CYS A 325 0.44 -2.05 46.42
CA CYS A 325 -0.04 -2.51 47.73
C CYS A 325 -1.55 -2.37 47.94
N HIS A 326 -2.31 -1.93 46.93
CA HIS A 326 -3.77 -1.73 46.97
C HIS A 326 -4.28 -0.73 48.01
N SER A 327 -3.39 0.00 48.70
CA SER A 327 -3.76 1.13 49.57
C SER A 327 -4.23 2.32 48.74
N ASP A 328 -4.90 3.30 49.36
CA ASP A 328 -5.32 4.52 48.67
C ASP A 328 -4.13 5.34 48.18
N SER A 329 -4.29 5.93 46.99
CA SER A 329 -3.33 6.90 46.44
C SER A 329 -3.99 8.26 46.35
N HIS A 330 -3.27 9.29 46.72
CA HIS A 330 -3.74 10.67 46.63
C HIS A 330 -3.14 11.34 45.41
N TYR A 331 -3.81 12.39 44.91
CA TYR A 331 -3.26 13.22 43.85
C TYR A 331 -1.88 13.77 44.23
N PHE A 332 -0.90 13.60 43.37
CA PHE A 332 0.49 13.99 43.59
C PHE A 332 0.88 15.24 42.78
N ALA A 333 0.67 15.19 41.47
CA ALA A 333 0.97 16.29 40.55
C ALA A 333 0.27 16.09 39.19
N THR A 334 0.22 17.13 38.38
CA THR A 334 -0.13 17.04 36.95
C THR A 334 1.10 17.44 36.14
N ALA A 335 1.39 16.72 35.07
CA ALA A 335 2.48 17.04 34.15
C ALA A 335 1.99 16.95 32.71
N LYS A 336 2.55 17.79 31.84
CA LYS A 336 2.30 17.73 30.40
C LYS A 336 3.24 16.70 29.77
N VAL A 337 2.70 15.54 29.44
CA VAL A 337 3.40 14.40 28.86
C VAL A 337 3.38 14.47 27.32
N LEU A 338 4.47 14.10 26.65
CA LEU A 338 4.71 14.27 25.20
C LEU A 338 4.47 15.71 24.71
N GLN A 339 4.58 16.69 25.62
CA GLN A 339 4.17 18.08 25.40
C GLN A 339 2.71 18.27 24.95
N LYS A 340 1.88 17.21 25.08
CA LYS A 340 0.55 17.10 24.46
C LYS A 340 -0.55 16.73 25.46
N TYR A 341 -0.26 15.85 26.40
CA TYR A 341 -1.24 15.24 27.29
C TYR A 341 -1.10 15.77 28.72
N ASP A 342 -2.16 16.35 29.28
CA ASP A 342 -2.19 16.65 30.72
C ASP A 342 -2.46 15.35 31.50
N VAL A 343 -1.45 14.91 32.26
CA VAL A 343 -1.45 13.62 32.96
C VAL A 343 -1.36 13.82 34.46
N ASN A 344 -2.30 13.22 35.17
CA ASN A 344 -2.32 13.17 36.63
C ASN A 344 -1.45 12.03 37.15
N TYR A 345 -0.58 12.36 38.10
CA TYR A 345 0.20 11.44 38.90
C TYR A 345 -0.43 11.31 40.29
N PHE A 346 -0.42 10.10 40.85
CA PHE A 346 -0.97 9.75 42.15
C PHE A 346 0.10 9.04 42.98
N GLN A 347 0.23 9.42 44.25
CA GLN A 347 1.19 8.82 45.17
C GLN A 347 0.47 7.96 46.21
N CYS A 348 0.94 6.74 46.40
CA CYS A 348 0.38 5.82 47.37
C CYS A 348 0.68 6.28 48.81
N SER A 349 -0.35 6.37 49.66
CA SER A 349 -0.20 6.79 51.06
C SER A 349 0.52 5.77 51.95
N ASN A 350 0.67 4.51 51.52
CA ASN A 350 1.33 3.46 52.29
C ASN A 350 2.77 3.19 51.81
N CYS A 351 2.96 2.89 50.52
CA CYS A 351 4.28 2.53 50.00
C CYS A 351 5.00 3.67 49.27
N GLY A 352 4.36 4.82 49.03
CA GLY A 352 4.97 5.96 48.35
C GLY A 352 5.18 5.80 46.84
N PHE A 353 4.79 4.66 46.25
CA PHE A 353 4.79 4.43 44.80
C PHE A 353 3.99 5.52 44.09
N VAL A 354 4.55 6.07 43.00
CA VAL A 354 3.88 7.08 42.17
C VAL A 354 3.47 6.43 40.86
N GLN A 355 2.20 6.61 40.49
CA GLN A 355 1.61 6.05 39.29
C GLN A 355 0.81 7.12 38.56
N THR A 356 0.73 7.02 37.24
CA THR A 356 -0.18 7.86 36.46
C THR A 356 -1.63 7.36 36.53
N GLU A 357 -2.56 8.18 36.04
CA GLU A 357 -3.88 7.73 35.58
C GLU A 357 -3.78 6.63 34.51
N GLN A 358 -4.91 6.12 34.00
CA GLN A 358 -4.86 5.14 32.90
C GLN A 358 -4.08 5.74 31.71
N PRO A 359 -2.95 5.15 31.32
CA PRO A 359 -1.96 5.86 30.51
C PRO A 359 -2.31 5.76 29.01
N TYR A 360 -3.35 6.50 28.62
CA TYR A 360 -3.98 6.45 27.29
C TYR A 360 -3.09 6.96 26.15
N TRP A 361 -1.97 7.62 26.46
CA TRP A 361 -1.00 8.14 25.49
C TRP A 361 0.15 7.17 25.19
N LEU A 362 0.25 6.03 25.89
CA LEU A 362 1.40 5.13 25.75
C LEU A 362 1.61 4.63 24.32
N GLN A 363 0.54 4.43 23.54
CA GLN A 363 0.67 3.99 22.16
C GLN A 363 1.45 5.00 21.30
N GLU A 364 1.26 6.31 21.53
CA GLU A 364 2.03 7.36 20.88
C GLU A 364 3.46 7.41 21.43
N ALA A 365 3.62 7.25 22.75
CA ALA A 365 4.93 7.19 23.40
C ALA A 365 5.80 6.03 22.87
N TYR A 366 5.20 4.93 22.41
CA TYR A 366 5.86 3.75 21.81
C TYR A 366 5.85 3.72 20.27
N SER A 367 5.43 4.80 19.60
CA SER A 367 5.51 4.89 18.13
C SER A 367 6.95 4.79 17.60
N GLN A 368 7.93 5.09 18.46
CA GLN A 368 9.35 4.79 18.26
C GLN A 368 9.84 3.96 19.46
N ALA A 369 10.48 2.82 19.20
CA ALA A 369 10.86 1.87 20.25
C ALA A 369 11.94 2.40 21.23
N ILE A 370 12.73 3.41 20.82
CA ILE A 370 13.71 4.10 21.67
C ILE A 370 13.54 5.61 21.48
N ALA A 371 13.46 6.35 22.57
CA ALA A 371 13.38 7.81 22.53
C ALA A 371 14.68 8.44 22.01
N ILE A 372 14.58 9.51 21.21
CA ILE A 372 15.73 10.27 20.68
C ILE A 372 16.63 10.79 21.83
N SER A 373 16.06 11.05 23.00
CA SER A 373 16.77 11.50 24.20
C SER A 373 17.58 10.40 24.92
N ASP A 374 17.41 9.12 24.58
CA ASP A 374 18.21 8.02 25.14
C ASP A 374 19.59 7.91 24.47
N VAL A 375 20.39 8.97 24.64
CA VAL A 375 21.77 9.05 24.14
C VAL A 375 22.74 8.13 24.91
N GLY A 376 22.28 7.50 25.99
CA GLY A 376 23.07 6.66 26.88
C GLY A 376 23.09 5.17 26.52
N LEU A 377 22.33 4.75 25.50
CA LEU A 377 22.06 3.34 25.19
C LEU A 377 23.31 2.45 25.19
N VAL A 378 24.34 2.79 24.42
CA VAL A 378 25.57 1.99 24.31
C VAL A 378 26.39 2.01 25.59
N TYR A 379 26.53 3.18 26.22
CA TYR A 379 27.30 3.34 27.46
C TYR A 379 26.67 2.54 28.61
N ARG A 380 25.34 2.64 28.78
CA ARG A 380 24.55 1.91 29.78
C ARG A 380 24.69 0.40 29.59
N ASN A 381 24.52 -0.09 28.36
CA ASN A 381 24.67 -1.51 28.02
C ASN A 381 26.06 -2.06 28.39
N ASN A 382 27.13 -1.31 28.13
CA ASN A 382 28.49 -1.72 28.50
C ASN A 382 28.68 -1.82 30.02
N ILE A 383 28.18 -0.86 30.79
CA ILE A 383 28.24 -0.88 32.26
C ILE A 383 27.42 -2.03 32.82
N MET A 384 26.19 -2.20 32.34
CA MET A 384 25.30 -3.27 32.79
C MET A 384 25.89 -4.63 32.46
N ALA A 385 26.54 -4.81 31.32
CA ALA A 385 27.16 -6.07 30.94
C ALA A 385 28.34 -6.43 31.87
N ASP A 386 29.14 -5.44 32.28
CA ASP A 386 30.23 -5.65 33.23
C ASP A 386 29.72 -6.01 34.64
N ILE A 387 28.74 -5.27 35.16
CA ILE A 387 28.14 -5.52 36.47
C ILE A 387 27.45 -6.89 36.49
N THR A 388 26.64 -7.19 35.46
CA THR A 388 25.92 -8.45 35.33
C THR A 388 26.90 -9.62 35.23
N GLY A 389 27.94 -9.52 34.39
CA GLY A 389 28.97 -10.55 34.28
C GLY A 389 29.64 -10.86 35.63
N LYS A 390 30.01 -9.83 36.41
CA LYS A 390 30.59 -10.00 37.75
C LYS A 390 29.60 -10.61 38.75
N LEU A 391 28.32 -10.21 38.69
CA LEU A 391 27.25 -10.76 39.53
C LEU A 391 27.07 -12.25 39.26
N LEU A 392 26.87 -12.60 37.99
CA LEU A 392 26.63 -13.97 37.56
C LEU A 392 27.81 -14.86 37.91
N PHE A 393 29.04 -14.42 37.63
CA PHE A 393 30.24 -15.20 37.91
C PHE A 393 30.42 -15.52 39.40
N LYS A 394 30.11 -14.56 40.28
CA LYS A 394 30.39 -14.67 41.71
C LYS A 394 29.26 -15.27 42.53
N TYR A 395 28.00 -15.04 42.13
CA TYR A 395 26.84 -15.30 42.97
C TYR A 395 25.78 -16.19 42.35
N PHE A 396 25.85 -16.51 41.05
CA PHE A 396 24.90 -17.38 40.35
C PHE A 396 25.61 -18.49 39.56
N ASN A 397 24.86 -19.43 39.02
CA ASN A 397 25.42 -20.42 38.10
C ASN A 397 25.74 -19.75 36.75
N HIS A 398 26.97 -19.28 36.57
CA HIS A 398 27.40 -18.58 35.35
C HIS A 398 27.48 -19.45 34.08
N GLU A 399 27.29 -20.78 34.19
CA GLU A 399 27.15 -21.69 33.05
C GLU A 399 25.69 -21.93 32.63
N ALA A 400 24.74 -21.34 33.35
CA ALA A 400 23.31 -21.47 33.04
C ALA A 400 22.87 -20.57 31.86
N LYS A 401 21.57 -20.65 31.55
CA LYS A 401 20.92 -19.78 30.56
C LYS A 401 20.33 -18.55 31.24
N PHE A 402 20.38 -17.43 30.53
CA PHE A 402 19.89 -16.14 31.00
C PHE A 402 18.98 -15.52 29.95
N LEU A 403 18.14 -14.58 30.37
CA LEU A 403 17.22 -13.89 29.47
C LEU A 403 17.27 -12.39 29.76
N ASP A 404 17.35 -11.59 28.71
CA ASP A 404 17.10 -10.16 28.79
C ASP A 404 15.68 -9.86 28.34
N TYR A 405 14.85 -9.42 29.29
CA TYR A 405 13.42 -9.18 29.15
C TYR A 405 13.19 -7.67 29.01
N GLY A 406 12.68 -7.23 27.87
CA GLY A 406 12.77 -5.83 27.44
C GLY A 406 14.13 -5.51 26.82
N GLY A 407 14.69 -6.45 26.04
CA GLY A 407 16.07 -6.38 25.57
C GLY A 407 16.38 -5.35 24.47
N GLY A 408 15.42 -4.48 24.11
CA GLY A 408 15.59 -3.47 23.07
C GLY A 408 16.09 -4.06 21.75
N TYR A 409 17.05 -3.41 21.09
CA TYR A 409 17.64 -3.93 19.84
C TYR A 409 18.54 -5.19 20.01
N GLY A 410 18.71 -5.70 21.24
CA GLY A 410 19.49 -6.90 21.53
C GLY A 410 20.98 -6.66 21.78
N LEU A 411 21.41 -5.40 21.97
CA LEU A 411 22.81 -5.05 22.19
C LEU A 411 23.36 -5.68 23.49
N PHE A 412 22.60 -5.63 24.59
CA PHE A 412 22.98 -6.24 25.86
C PHE A 412 23.26 -7.74 25.70
N VAL A 413 22.32 -8.44 25.06
CA VAL A 413 22.40 -9.88 24.80
C VAL A 413 23.66 -10.21 24.01
N ARG A 414 23.94 -9.47 22.93
CA ARG A 414 25.17 -9.66 22.15
C ARG A 414 26.43 -9.46 23.01
N LEU A 415 26.51 -8.37 23.78
CA LEU A 415 27.65 -8.11 24.67
C LEU A 415 27.86 -9.22 25.70
N MET A 416 26.79 -9.77 26.28
CA MET A 416 26.88 -10.84 27.26
C MET A 416 27.31 -12.18 26.63
N ARG A 417 26.83 -12.49 25.42
CA ARG A 417 27.25 -13.69 24.67
C ARG A 417 28.71 -13.60 24.22
N ASP A 418 29.15 -12.41 23.80
CA ASP A 418 30.54 -12.15 23.46
C ASP A 418 31.46 -12.27 24.69
N LYS A 419 30.95 -11.96 25.89
CA LYS A 419 31.60 -12.21 27.19
C LYS A 419 31.48 -13.66 27.69
N GLY A 420 30.84 -14.56 26.93
CA GLY A 420 30.78 -15.99 27.26
C GLY A 420 29.53 -16.45 28.04
N PHE A 421 28.51 -15.61 28.23
CA PHE A 421 27.28 -15.95 28.95
C PHE A 421 26.13 -16.26 27.98
N ASP A 422 25.40 -17.36 28.19
CA ASP A 422 24.34 -17.84 27.27
C ASP A 422 23.01 -17.08 27.46
N PHE A 423 23.00 -15.80 27.05
CA PHE A 423 21.84 -14.92 27.10
C PHE A 423 20.90 -15.09 25.89
N TYR A 424 19.60 -15.01 26.14
CA TYR A 424 18.54 -14.97 25.13
C TYR A 424 17.83 -13.62 25.18
N TRP A 425 17.17 -13.25 24.08
CA TRP A 425 16.50 -11.98 23.89
C TRP A 425 14.98 -12.12 23.92
N PHE A 426 14.29 -11.17 24.55
CA PHE A 426 12.86 -10.98 24.44
C PHE A 426 12.49 -9.51 24.59
N ASP A 427 11.77 -8.94 23.62
CA ASP A 427 11.14 -7.62 23.70
C ASP A 427 9.82 -7.63 22.93
N ARG A 428 8.79 -6.95 23.45
CA ARG A 428 7.46 -6.88 22.83
C ARG A 428 7.35 -5.76 21.79
N PHE A 429 8.18 -4.73 21.89
CA PHE A 429 8.02 -3.47 21.16
C PHE A 429 9.23 -3.14 20.26
N CYS A 430 10.37 -3.78 20.48
CA CYS A 430 11.60 -3.54 19.73
C CYS A 430 11.98 -4.73 18.83
N GLN A 431 12.64 -4.46 17.71
CA GLN A 431 13.17 -5.51 16.82
C GLN A 431 14.54 -6.00 17.32
N ASN A 432 14.80 -7.30 17.27
CA ASN A 432 16.12 -7.84 17.58
C ASN A 432 17.10 -7.62 16.40
N ILE A 433 18.08 -6.72 16.56
CA ILE A 433 19.06 -6.41 15.51
C ILE A 433 20.43 -7.03 15.84
N PHE A 434 20.88 -6.97 17.10
CA PHE A 434 22.24 -7.36 17.48
C PHE A 434 22.37 -8.84 17.90
N ALA A 435 21.26 -9.50 18.27
CA ALA A 435 21.27 -10.86 18.81
C ALA A 435 20.25 -11.79 18.11
N GLN A 436 20.06 -11.62 16.80
CA GLN A 436 19.16 -12.47 15.99
C GLN A 436 19.47 -13.97 16.15
N GLU A 437 18.43 -14.81 16.12
CA GLU A 437 18.45 -16.27 16.36
C GLU A 437 18.64 -16.72 17.80
N PHE A 438 18.77 -15.77 18.73
CA PHE A 438 18.86 -15.99 20.17
C PHE A 438 17.61 -15.48 20.89
N GLU A 439 16.46 -15.44 20.21
CA GLU A 439 15.16 -15.19 20.83
C GLU A 439 14.77 -16.32 21.79
N LEU A 440 14.04 -15.98 22.86
CA LEU A 440 13.50 -16.99 23.77
C LEU A 440 12.51 -17.90 23.03
N GLN A 441 12.88 -19.17 22.82
CA GLN A 441 12.00 -20.20 22.26
C GLN A 441 11.16 -20.87 23.36
N GLU A 442 9.96 -21.38 23.06
CA GLU A 442 9.05 -22.02 24.03
C GLU A 442 9.73 -23.14 24.85
N ASN A 443 10.62 -23.91 24.22
CA ASN A 443 11.37 -25.00 24.88
C ASN A 443 12.53 -24.52 25.78
N ALA A 444 12.92 -23.24 25.69
CA ALA A 444 14.02 -22.66 26.45
C ALA A 444 13.56 -22.09 27.81
N GLN A 445 12.27 -22.06 28.10
CA GLN A 445 11.70 -21.60 29.39
C GLN A 445 12.12 -22.50 30.57
N ALA A 446 12.37 -23.79 30.33
CA ALA A 446 12.92 -24.68 31.35
C ALA A 446 14.43 -24.41 31.50
N ASN A 447 14.85 -23.87 32.66
CA ASN A 447 16.24 -23.69 33.14
C ASN A 447 16.87 -22.28 33.00
N LEU A 448 16.10 -21.20 33.16
CA LEU A 448 16.68 -19.85 33.32
C LEU A 448 17.17 -19.60 34.76
N GLU A 449 18.39 -19.08 34.91
CA GLU A 449 19.01 -18.81 36.23
C GLU A 449 18.79 -17.37 36.70
N VAL A 450 18.88 -16.39 35.80
CA VAL A 450 18.60 -14.96 36.06
C VAL A 450 17.97 -14.31 34.82
N ILE A 451 16.98 -13.46 35.05
CA ILE A 451 16.41 -12.55 34.06
C ILE A 451 16.96 -11.14 34.31
N THR A 452 17.40 -10.46 33.25
CA THR A 452 17.69 -9.02 33.27
C THR A 452 16.50 -8.23 32.72
N ALA A 453 16.23 -7.07 33.32
CA ALA A 453 15.15 -6.17 32.91
C ALA A 453 15.58 -4.71 33.11
N PHE A 454 16.43 -4.20 32.22
CA PHE A 454 16.97 -2.84 32.33
C PHE A 454 16.06 -1.85 31.60
N GLU A 455 15.72 -0.74 32.26
CA GLU A 455 14.79 0.29 31.74
C GLU A 455 13.44 -0.33 31.35
N LEU A 456 12.84 -1.11 32.25
CA LEU A 456 11.56 -1.79 32.02
C LEU A 456 10.53 -1.43 33.09
N PHE A 457 10.95 -1.36 34.34
CA PHE A 457 10.04 -1.32 35.50
C PHE A 457 9.20 -0.04 35.52
N GLU A 458 9.80 1.08 35.10
CA GLU A 458 9.21 2.40 34.96
C GLU A 458 8.09 2.47 33.93
N HIS A 459 8.06 1.52 33.01
CA HIS A 459 7.10 1.41 31.91
C HIS A 459 5.91 0.49 32.22
N LEU A 460 5.99 -0.29 33.30
CA LEU A 460 4.98 -1.29 33.61
C LEU A 460 3.63 -0.63 33.93
N THR A 461 2.61 -0.97 33.16
CA THR A 461 1.26 -0.45 33.35
C THR A 461 0.55 -1.09 34.55
N ASN A 462 0.86 -2.37 34.81
CA ASN A 462 0.40 -3.18 35.92
C ASN A 462 1.58 -3.94 36.56
N PRO A 463 2.43 -3.25 37.35
CA PRO A 463 3.67 -3.81 37.88
C PRO A 463 3.54 -5.15 38.58
N ARG A 464 2.47 -5.41 39.34
CA ARG A 464 2.28 -6.69 40.03
C ARG A 464 2.10 -7.85 39.07
N GLN A 465 1.26 -7.67 38.06
CA GLN A 465 0.95 -8.72 37.09
C GLN A 465 2.16 -8.97 36.20
N GLU A 466 2.74 -7.91 35.67
CA GLU A 466 3.86 -8.02 34.72
C GLU A 466 5.12 -8.57 35.42
N VAL A 467 5.41 -8.17 36.66
CA VAL A 467 6.49 -8.79 37.44
C VAL A 467 6.17 -10.24 37.81
N LYS A 468 4.90 -10.60 38.02
CA LYS A 468 4.52 -12.00 38.21
C LYS A 468 4.82 -12.83 36.95
N GLU A 469 4.50 -12.32 35.77
CA GLU A 469 4.81 -12.99 34.49
C GLU A 469 6.32 -13.24 34.35
N ILE A 470 7.17 -12.28 34.77
CA ILE A 470 8.62 -12.45 34.78
C ILE A 470 9.07 -13.48 35.84
N ILE A 471 8.52 -13.42 37.05
CA ILE A 471 8.84 -14.38 38.14
C ILE A 471 8.46 -15.81 37.76
N ASP A 472 7.33 -15.99 37.08
CA ASP A 472 6.86 -17.30 36.60
C ASP A 472 7.85 -17.93 35.59
N LEU A 473 8.66 -17.11 34.90
CA LEU A 473 9.77 -17.59 34.07
C LEU A 473 11.04 -17.87 34.89
N CYS A 474 11.40 -16.98 35.81
CA CYS A 474 12.55 -17.13 36.70
C CYS A 474 12.41 -16.25 37.95
N PRO A 475 12.61 -16.77 39.17
CA PRO A 475 12.46 -16.00 40.41
C PRO A 475 13.63 -15.03 40.70
N ASN A 476 14.66 -15.02 39.85
CA ASN A 476 15.84 -14.16 40.01
C ASN A 476 15.85 -13.07 38.94
N ILE A 477 15.56 -11.82 39.33
CA ILE A 477 15.42 -10.69 38.42
C ILE A 477 16.40 -9.59 38.79
N LEU A 478 17.37 -9.32 37.92
CA LEU A 478 18.25 -8.15 38.00
C LEU A 478 17.66 -7.05 37.11
N PHE A 479 17.28 -5.92 37.69
CA PHE A 479 16.58 -4.87 36.94
C PHE A 479 17.11 -3.49 37.29
N SER A 480 16.93 -2.55 36.37
CA SER A 480 17.15 -1.13 36.64
C SER A 480 15.83 -0.37 36.72
N THR A 481 15.76 0.51 37.70
CA THR A 481 14.81 1.62 37.77
C THR A 481 15.28 2.59 38.84
N GLU A 482 15.25 3.89 38.60
CA GLU A 482 15.63 4.87 39.63
C GLU A 482 14.57 4.95 40.73
N LEU A 483 15.02 4.85 41.98
CA LEU A 483 14.15 5.06 43.13
C LEU A 483 13.81 6.54 43.28
N LEU A 484 12.54 6.82 43.60
CA LEU A 484 12.07 8.16 43.95
C LEU A 484 12.93 8.73 45.09
N PRO A 485 13.58 9.88 44.89
CA PRO A 485 14.40 10.53 45.90
C PRO A 485 13.63 10.90 47.18
N GLU A 486 14.34 11.00 48.31
CA GLU A 486 13.73 11.31 49.62
C GLU A 486 13.09 12.70 49.68
N ASP A 487 13.56 13.66 48.86
CA ASP A 487 12.97 14.99 48.71
C ASP A 487 11.67 14.98 47.86
N ASN A 488 11.26 13.81 47.37
CA ASN A 488 9.97 13.54 46.71
C ASN A 488 9.65 14.54 45.57
N PRO A 489 10.56 14.68 44.58
CA PRO A 489 10.43 15.69 43.53
C PRO A 489 9.21 15.44 42.66
N ARG A 490 8.57 16.51 42.19
CA ARG A 490 7.42 16.43 41.27
C ARG A 490 7.88 16.25 39.81
N PRO A 491 6.99 15.79 38.91
CA PRO A 491 7.28 15.79 37.48
C PRO A 491 7.79 17.15 37.00
N GLY A 492 8.90 17.16 36.24
CA GLY A 492 9.60 18.38 35.81
C GLY A 492 10.70 18.88 36.76
N GLN A 493 10.76 18.37 38.00
CA GLN A 493 11.84 18.68 38.96
C GLN A 493 12.92 17.59 39.01
N TRP A 494 12.63 16.41 38.48
CA TRP A 494 13.55 15.29 38.39
C TRP A 494 13.48 14.67 36.99
N TRP A 495 14.64 14.57 36.34
CA TRP A 495 14.76 14.17 34.93
C TRP A 495 14.17 12.78 34.65
N TYR A 496 14.16 11.89 35.64
CA TYR A 496 13.69 10.52 35.50
C TYR A 496 12.18 10.36 35.33
N TYR A 497 11.38 11.42 35.55
CA TYR A 497 9.97 11.41 35.13
C TYR A 497 9.79 11.46 33.61
N ALA A 498 10.82 11.94 32.88
CA ALA A 498 10.89 12.05 31.42
C ALA A 498 9.54 12.39 30.75
N PRO A 499 8.84 13.48 31.15
CA PRO A 499 7.50 13.75 30.66
C PRO A 499 7.48 14.01 29.15
N HIS A 500 8.58 14.48 28.55
CA HIS A 500 8.71 14.66 27.10
C HIS A 500 8.67 13.35 26.31
N GLU A 501 9.02 12.21 26.92
CA GLU A 501 8.94 10.86 26.32
C GLU A 501 7.63 10.15 26.68
N GLY A 502 7.11 10.40 27.88
CA GLY A 502 5.83 9.87 28.32
C GLY A 502 5.76 8.37 28.60
N GLN A 503 6.90 7.68 28.53
CA GLN A 503 6.99 6.25 28.79
C GLN A 503 7.14 5.91 30.29
N HIS A 504 7.65 6.82 31.12
CA HIS A 504 7.89 6.59 32.55
C HIS A 504 6.60 6.86 33.36
N ILE A 505 5.86 5.80 33.67
CA ILE A 505 4.52 5.86 34.27
C ILE A 505 4.41 5.22 35.66
N SER A 506 5.43 4.48 36.09
CA SER A 506 5.49 3.73 37.35
C SER A 506 6.78 4.05 38.09
N ILE A 507 6.74 4.89 39.13
CA ILE A 507 7.94 5.34 39.86
C ILE A 507 7.99 4.70 41.25
N TYR A 508 9.07 3.99 41.53
CA TYR A 508 9.20 3.14 42.71
C TYR A 508 9.93 3.83 43.85
N THR A 509 9.47 3.58 45.07
CA THR A 509 10.26 3.79 46.29
C THR A 509 10.87 2.47 46.74
N ARG A 510 11.90 2.52 47.61
CA ARG A 510 12.43 1.33 48.26
C ARG A 510 11.33 0.48 48.91
N LYS A 511 10.43 1.12 49.66
CA LYS A 511 9.31 0.45 50.35
C LYS A 511 8.35 -0.22 49.36
N SER A 512 8.12 0.38 48.19
CA SER A 512 7.27 -0.23 47.16
C SER A 512 7.89 -1.51 46.57
N LEU A 513 9.20 -1.52 46.33
CA LEU A 513 9.92 -2.72 45.87
C LEU A 513 10.00 -3.79 46.97
N GLU A 514 10.18 -3.41 48.23
CA GLU A 514 10.18 -4.35 49.37
C GLU A 514 8.83 -5.07 49.52
N ILE A 515 7.73 -4.33 49.36
CA ILE A 515 6.38 -4.92 49.36
C ILE A 515 6.18 -5.81 48.14
N LEU A 516 6.65 -5.38 46.97
CA LEU A 516 6.58 -6.19 45.74
C LEU A 516 7.34 -7.52 45.91
N ALA A 517 8.55 -7.47 46.47
CA ALA A 517 9.36 -8.66 46.79
C ALA A 517 8.63 -9.59 47.76
N SER A 518 8.08 -9.03 48.85
CA SER A 518 7.39 -9.76 49.90
C SER A 518 6.13 -10.49 49.39
N ASN A 519 5.42 -9.90 48.41
CA ASN A 519 4.24 -10.51 47.80
C ASN A 519 4.53 -11.83 47.07
N TYR A 520 5.78 -12.05 46.66
CA TYR A 520 6.22 -13.27 45.95
C TYR A 520 7.27 -14.06 46.74
N HIS A 521 7.42 -13.79 48.04
CA HIS A 521 8.40 -14.44 48.93
C HIS A 521 9.87 -14.30 48.47
N LEU A 522 10.19 -13.21 47.77
CA LEU A 522 11.56 -12.90 47.33
C LEU A 522 12.22 -11.87 48.25
N LYS A 523 13.56 -11.82 48.23
CA LYS A 523 14.34 -10.77 48.89
C LYS A 523 14.76 -9.70 47.89
N LEU A 524 14.67 -8.43 48.31
CA LEU A 524 15.19 -7.28 47.57
C LEU A 524 16.62 -6.97 48.04
N TYR A 525 17.55 -6.97 47.09
CA TYR A 525 18.88 -6.37 47.22
C TYR A 525 18.92 -5.14 46.33
N THR A 526 19.45 -4.02 46.81
CA THR A 526 19.46 -2.75 46.07
C THR A 526 20.70 -1.94 46.37
N ASN A 527 21.21 -1.20 45.37
CA ASN A 527 22.25 -0.18 45.59
C ASN A 527 21.68 1.12 46.20
N GLY A 528 20.37 1.19 46.42
CA GLY A 528 19.66 2.35 46.95
C GLY A 528 19.41 3.47 45.93
N LYS A 529 19.68 3.23 44.65
CA LYS A 529 19.46 4.17 43.54
C LYS A 529 18.75 3.48 42.38
N SER A 530 19.49 2.97 41.41
CA SER A 530 18.97 2.50 40.13
C SER A 530 19.05 1.00 39.88
N LEU A 531 19.82 0.24 40.68
CA LEU A 531 20.09 -1.17 40.40
C LEU A 531 19.64 -2.07 41.52
N HIS A 532 18.83 -3.07 41.17
CA HIS A 532 18.08 -3.89 42.11
C HIS A 532 18.08 -5.35 41.69
N LEU A 533 18.01 -6.26 42.67
CA LEU A 533 17.90 -7.69 42.47
C LEU A 533 16.78 -8.23 43.35
N LEU A 534 15.77 -8.85 42.72
CA LEU A 534 14.80 -9.71 43.39
C LEU A 534 15.26 -11.15 43.24
N THR A 535 15.35 -11.90 44.34
CA THR A 535 15.82 -13.29 44.29
C THR A 535 15.31 -14.11 45.46
N GLU A 536 15.16 -15.42 45.25
CA GLU A 536 14.92 -16.40 46.30
C GLU A 536 16.19 -16.74 47.09
N ARG A 537 17.38 -16.40 46.57
CA ARG A 537 18.66 -16.70 47.22
C ARG A 537 18.76 -15.97 48.55
N GLU A 538 18.92 -16.77 49.61
CA GLU A 538 19.18 -16.24 50.93
C GLU A 538 20.69 -16.01 51.13
N ASN A 539 21.05 -14.92 51.81
CA ASN A 539 22.41 -14.60 52.28
C ASN A 539 23.40 -14.01 51.25
N LEU A 540 22.93 -13.30 50.22
CA LEU A 540 23.83 -12.44 49.43
C LEU A 540 24.37 -11.27 50.29
N PRO A 541 25.61 -10.79 50.06
CA PRO A 541 26.17 -9.67 50.81
C PRO A 541 25.38 -8.37 50.58
N GLN A 542 25.06 -7.64 51.65
CA GLN A 542 24.34 -6.36 51.54
C GLN A 542 25.14 -5.28 50.76
N ASP A 543 26.47 -5.38 50.78
CA ASP A 543 27.38 -4.49 50.04
C ASP A 543 27.75 -5.02 48.64
N MET A 544 27.00 -6.02 48.12
CA MET A 544 27.29 -6.67 46.84
C MET A 544 27.40 -5.67 45.68
N PHE A 545 26.43 -4.77 45.51
CA PHE A 545 26.47 -3.81 44.40
C PHE A 545 27.65 -2.84 44.48
N VAL A 546 28.08 -2.46 45.69
CA VAL A 546 29.30 -1.65 45.90
C VAL A 546 30.56 -2.40 45.49
N LYS A 547 30.59 -3.71 45.77
CA LYS A 547 31.70 -4.59 45.32
C LYS A 547 31.69 -4.74 43.80
N LEU A 548 30.53 -4.92 43.16
CA LEU A 548 30.43 -5.16 41.71
C LEU A 548 30.81 -3.92 40.88
N THR A 549 30.49 -2.73 41.35
CA THR A 549 30.79 -1.45 40.68
C THR A 549 32.22 -0.95 40.89
N ASN A 550 33.04 -1.64 41.70
CA ASN A 550 34.42 -1.26 41.93
C ASN A 550 35.34 -1.71 40.77
N ASN A 551 35.92 -0.74 40.06
CA ASN A 551 36.81 -0.93 38.91
C ASN A 551 38.10 -1.73 39.19
N LYS A 552 38.41 -2.07 40.46
CA LYS A 552 39.55 -2.92 40.81
C LYS A 552 39.32 -4.42 40.61
N LEU A 553 38.06 -4.85 40.44
CA LEU A 553 37.74 -6.25 40.14
C LEU A 553 37.88 -6.50 38.64
N ARG A 554 38.80 -7.39 38.27
CA ARG A 554 38.97 -7.83 36.87
C ARG A 554 37.68 -8.48 36.36
N PRO A 555 37.26 -8.19 35.11
CA PRO A 555 36.12 -8.87 34.50
C PRO A 555 36.40 -10.39 34.42
N PRO A 556 35.35 -11.23 34.48
CA PRO A 556 35.50 -12.68 34.40
C PRO A 556 36.10 -13.11 33.05
N GLU A 557 37.12 -13.95 33.07
CA GLU A 557 37.71 -14.58 31.87
C GLU A 557 36.88 -15.81 31.49
N LYS A 558 35.80 -15.62 30.71
CA LYS A 558 35.10 -16.70 29.99
C LYS A 558 35.44 -16.64 28.50
N GLN A 559 35.47 -17.80 27.86
CA GLN A 559 35.58 -17.87 26.41
C GLN A 559 34.31 -17.31 25.76
N SER A 560 34.49 -16.44 24.77
CA SER A 560 33.39 -15.87 23.99
C SER A 560 32.54 -16.96 23.33
N LEU A 561 31.21 -16.78 23.31
CA LEU A 561 30.32 -17.66 22.56
C LEU A 561 30.31 -17.34 21.06
N LEU A 562 30.99 -16.29 20.59
CA LEU A 562 30.93 -15.82 19.21
C LEU A 562 31.08 -16.92 18.15
N MET A 563 32.06 -17.82 18.30
CA MET A 563 32.28 -18.91 17.34
C MET A 563 31.19 -19.98 17.44
N ARG A 564 30.69 -20.27 18.65
CA ARG A 564 29.55 -21.17 18.86
C ARG A 564 28.27 -20.59 18.27
N ASP A 565 28.06 -19.29 18.44
CA ASP A 565 26.92 -18.54 17.91
C ASP A 565 26.93 -18.53 16.39
N PHE A 566 28.09 -18.20 15.79
CA PHE A 566 28.28 -18.28 14.34
C PHE A 566 27.94 -19.67 13.82
N ASN A 567 28.50 -20.72 14.43
CA ASN A 567 28.21 -22.09 14.05
C ASN A 567 26.75 -22.46 14.29
N GLN A 568 26.08 -21.96 15.33
CA GLN A 568 24.67 -22.22 15.58
C GLN A 568 23.78 -21.55 14.54
N VAL A 569 24.04 -20.30 14.16
CA VAL A 569 23.29 -19.57 13.13
C VAL A 569 23.50 -20.22 11.76
N ILE A 570 24.76 -20.55 11.42
CA ILE A 570 25.08 -21.25 10.17
C ILE A 570 24.52 -22.68 10.18
N ASN A 571 24.59 -23.40 11.30
CA ASN A 571 24.06 -24.75 11.40
C ASN A 571 22.53 -24.79 11.46
N LYS A 572 21.82 -23.79 12.01
CA LYS A 572 20.35 -23.68 11.89
C LYS A 572 19.92 -23.42 10.45
N LYS A 573 20.64 -22.52 9.76
CA LYS A 573 20.47 -22.30 8.32
C LYS A 573 20.79 -23.58 7.54
N ASN A 574 21.81 -24.34 7.94
CA ASN A 574 22.15 -25.64 7.34
C ASN A 574 21.27 -26.82 7.82
N LEU A 575 20.56 -26.73 8.96
CA LEU A 575 19.65 -27.75 9.52
C LEU A 575 18.25 -27.63 8.90
N ASN A 576 17.80 -26.41 8.56
CA ASN A 576 16.73 -26.23 7.57
C ASN A 576 17.15 -26.69 6.16
N THR A 577 18.46 -26.89 5.95
CA THR A 577 19.04 -27.45 4.72
C THR A 577 19.40 -28.95 4.84
N GLN A 578 19.13 -29.60 5.98
CA GLN A 578 19.43 -31.02 6.23
C GLN A 578 18.18 -31.86 6.60
N VAL A 579 17.16 -31.82 5.75
CA VAL A 579 16.52 -33.06 5.26
C VAL A 579 17.31 -33.63 4.05
N LEU A 580 18.32 -32.91 3.57
CA LEU A 580 19.24 -33.38 2.53
C LEU A 580 20.64 -33.53 3.11
N ASN A 581 21.00 -34.76 3.49
CA ASN A 581 22.13 -35.45 2.86
C ASN A 581 22.39 -36.82 3.52
N ILE A 582 21.71 -37.85 3.00
CA ILE A 582 22.34 -39.17 2.87
C ILE A 582 23.56 -38.98 1.98
N THR A 583 24.75 -38.97 2.58
CA THR A 583 26.00 -39.02 1.84
C THR A 583 26.22 -40.44 1.36
N LYS A 584 25.91 -40.69 0.08
CA LYS A 584 26.85 -41.23 -0.92
C LYS A 584 26.09 -41.65 -2.17
N SER A 585 26.54 -41.09 -3.29
CA SER A 585 26.17 -41.43 -4.65
C SER A 585 24.87 -40.83 -5.18
N ILE A 586 24.79 -39.49 -5.28
CA ILE A 586 23.96 -38.85 -6.30
C ILE A 586 24.76 -37.71 -6.93
N LYS A 587 24.79 -37.72 -8.27
CA LYS A 587 25.53 -36.81 -9.14
C LYS A 587 25.07 -35.35 -8.93
N SER A 588 26.06 -34.45 -9.00
CA SER A 588 25.95 -33.00 -9.20
C SER A 588 24.65 -32.51 -9.84
N ILE A 589 23.95 -31.59 -9.16
CA ILE A 589 22.98 -30.68 -9.78
C ILE A 589 23.44 -29.25 -9.43
N ASN A 590 23.78 -28.49 -10.47
CA ASN A 590 24.33 -27.14 -10.41
C ASN A 590 23.31 -26.14 -9.83
N ILE A 591 23.68 -25.44 -8.76
CA ILE A 591 23.06 -24.15 -8.40
C ILE A 591 23.67 -23.09 -9.33
N THR A 592 22.85 -22.32 -10.03
CA THR A 592 23.28 -21.25 -10.94
C THR A 592 24.08 -20.21 -10.15
N GLN A 593 25.36 -20.03 -10.49
CA GLN A 593 26.23 -19.02 -9.90
C GLN A 593 25.61 -17.62 -10.14
N ILE A 594 25.66 -16.75 -9.13
CA ILE A 594 25.19 -15.35 -9.26
C ILE A 594 26.05 -14.65 -10.31
N LYS A 595 25.42 -14.06 -11.34
CA LYS A 595 26.09 -13.31 -12.40
C LYS A 595 25.55 -11.89 -12.50
N GLN A 596 26.43 -10.93 -12.80
CA GLN A 596 26.06 -9.54 -13.10
C GLN A 596 25.84 -9.38 -14.62
N PRO A 597 24.88 -8.56 -15.06
CA PRO A 597 24.00 -7.70 -14.27
C PRO A 597 22.87 -8.49 -13.60
N ILE A 598 22.34 -8.00 -12.48
CA ILE A 598 21.15 -8.54 -11.83
C ILE A 598 19.89 -7.83 -12.33
N ILE A 599 18.93 -8.61 -12.83
CA ILE A 599 17.60 -8.16 -13.28
C ILE A 599 16.56 -8.63 -12.24
N ILE A 600 15.82 -7.70 -11.67
CA ILE A 600 14.82 -7.96 -10.64
C ILE A 600 13.45 -8.06 -11.28
N ILE A 601 12.73 -9.15 -10.97
CA ILE A 601 11.38 -9.42 -11.48
C ILE A 601 10.39 -9.39 -10.31
N ASP A 602 9.47 -8.42 -10.28
CA ASP A 602 8.46 -8.35 -9.21
C ASP A 602 7.23 -9.23 -9.49
N GLY A 603 7.08 -10.29 -8.70
CA GLY A 603 6.13 -11.38 -8.88
C GLY A 603 4.69 -11.11 -8.44
N VAL A 604 4.19 -9.87 -8.57
CA VAL A 604 2.85 -9.46 -8.10
C VAL A 604 1.72 -10.39 -8.57
N PHE A 605 1.67 -10.74 -9.86
CA PHE A 605 0.56 -11.55 -10.41
C PHE A 605 0.50 -12.98 -9.87
N PHE A 606 1.56 -13.48 -9.25
CA PHE A 606 1.51 -14.80 -8.62
C PHE A 606 0.61 -14.81 -7.37
N GLN A 607 0.33 -13.65 -6.77
CA GLN A 607 -0.65 -13.52 -5.69
C GLN A 607 -2.09 -13.65 -6.19
N LEU A 608 -2.32 -13.30 -7.45
CA LEU A 608 -3.60 -13.38 -8.14
C LEU A 608 -3.64 -14.69 -8.93
N TYR A 609 -3.76 -15.81 -8.20
CA TYR A 609 -3.80 -17.15 -8.79
C TYR A 609 -4.90 -17.26 -9.87
N ASN A 610 -4.57 -17.88 -11.01
CA ASN A 610 -5.45 -18.18 -12.16
C ASN A 610 -5.70 -17.07 -13.19
N THR A 611 -4.70 -16.22 -13.49
CA THR A 611 -4.76 -15.28 -14.63
C THR A 611 -3.91 -15.76 -15.82
N GLY A 612 -4.23 -15.25 -17.02
CA GLY A 612 -3.41 -15.49 -18.21
C GLY A 612 -1.99 -14.92 -18.08
N ILE A 613 -1.82 -13.80 -17.38
CA ILE A 613 -0.52 -13.16 -17.17
C ILE A 613 0.36 -14.03 -16.25
N ALA A 614 -0.20 -14.61 -15.18
CA ALA A 614 0.53 -15.57 -14.34
C ALA A 614 0.97 -16.82 -15.13
N ARG A 615 0.20 -17.26 -16.14
CA ARG A 615 0.61 -18.32 -17.07
C ARG A 615 1.81 -17.89 -17.91
N VAL A 616 1.78 -16.71 -18.52
CA VAL A 616 2.91 -16.14 -19.30
C VAL A 616 4.20 -16.17 -18.49
N TRP A 617 4.20 -15.58 -17.29
CA TRP A 617 5.41 -15.50 -16.47
C TRP A 617 5.92 -16.86 -15.98
N ARG A 618 5.02 -17.78 -15.61
CA ARG A 618 5.42 -19.15 -15.25
C ARG A 618 6.08 -19.86 -16.43
N SER A 619 5.57 -19.70 -17.64
CA SER A 619 6.17 -20.27 -18.85
C SER A 619 7.54 -19.64 -19.14
N LEU A 620 7.68 -18.31 -19.01
CA LEU A 620 8.96 -17.61 -19.18
C LEU A 620 10.02 -18.09 -18.18
N LEU A 621 9.68 -18.10 -16.88
CA LEU A 621 10.59 -18.57 -15.82
C LEU A 621 10.99 -20.03 -16.03
N ALA A 622 10.07 -20.90 -16.48
CA ALA A 622 10.37 -22.29 -16.80
C ALA A 622 11.35 -22.44 -17.97
N GLN A 623 11.23 -21.62 -19.02
CA GLN A 623 12.20 -21.62 -20.12
C GLN A 623 13.56 -21.11 -19.65
N TRP A 624 13.59 -19.97 -18.95
CA TRP A 624 14.83 -19.36 -18.49
C TRP A 624 15.60 -20.19 -17.49
N ALA A 625 14.91 -20.98 -16.66
CA ALA A 625 15.52 -21.86 -15.66
C ALA A 625 16.60 -22.81 -16.23
N SER A 626 16.49 -23.15 -17.51
CA SER A 626 17.44 -24.01 -18.22
C SER A 626 18.51 -23.25 -19.03
N SER A 627 18.45 -21.92 -19.03
CA SER A 627 19.33 -21.03 -19.80
C SER A 627 20.35 -20.32 -18.90
N GLU A 628 21.39 -19.76 -19.50
CA GLU A 628 22.36 -18.93 -18.79
C GLU A 628 21.73 -17.68 -18.15
N PHE A 629 20.65 -17.17 -18.76
CA PHE A 629 19.91 -16.00 -18.28
C PHE A 629 19.36 -16.17 -16.85
N ALA A 630 19.08 -17.40 -16.39
CA ALA A 630 18.65 -17.65 -15.02
C ALA A 630 19.65 -17.15 -13.95
N GLY A 631 20.96 -17.15 -14.26
CA GLY A 631 22.00 -16.64 -13.36
C GLY A 631 21.92 -15.13 -13.11
N HIS A 632 21.23 -14.40 -14.00
CA HIS A 632 21.09 -12.94 -13.98
C HIS A 632 19.78 -12.47 -13.34
N ILE A 633 18.78 -13.35 -13.16
CA ILE A 633 17.48 -12.92 -12.63
C ILE A 633 17.32 -13.20 -11.14
N LEU A 634 16.55 -12.34 -10.47
CA LEU A 634 16.05 -12.50 -9.11
C LEU A 634 14.55 -12.20 -9.11
N VAL A 635 13.72 -13.17 -8.72
CA VAL A 635 12.27 -12.99 -8.62
C VAL A 635 11.91 -12.56 -7.19
N LEU A 636 11.20 -11.45 -7.06
CA LEU A 636 10.61 -11.04 -5.79
C LEU A 636 9.32 -11.83 -5.58
N ASP A 637 9.35 -12.69 -4.57
CA ASP A 637 8.25 -13.59 -4.23
C ASP A 637 7.33 -12.92 -3.21
N ARG A 638 6.28 -12.28 -3.71
CA ARG A 638 5.30 -11.60 -2.87
C ARG A 638 4.44 -12.60 -2.11
N ALA A 639 4.51 -12.55 -0.78
CA ALA A 639 3.77 -13.44 0.12
C ALA A 639 3.98 -14.94 -0.13
N ASN A 640 5.14 -15.34 -0.68
CA ASN A 640 5.46 -16.74 -1.02
C ASN A 640 4.46 -17.38 -2.00
N THR A 641 4.02 -16.60 -3.00
CA THR A 641 3.02 -17.00 -3.98
C THR A 641 3.62 -17.42 -5.32
N ALA A 642 4.86 -17.00 -5.62
CA ALA A 642 5.56 -17.32 -6.85
C ALA A 642 5.84 -18.83 -6.96
N PRO A 643 5.73 -19.42 -8.17
CA PRO A 643 6.06 -20.82 -8.37
C PRO A 643 7.56 -21.03 -8.15
N GLN A 644 7.94 -21.96 -7.28
CA GLN A 644 9.34 -22.27 -6.98
C GLN A 644 9.94 -23.17 -8.08
N ILE A 645 10.52 -22.54 -9.11
CA ILE A 645 11.09 -23.23 -10.27
C ILE A 645 12.58 -23.45 -10.02
N ASN A 646 13.01 -24.72 -10.09
CA ASN A 646 14.42 -25.09 -9.95
C ASN A 646 15.28 -24.36 -10.97
N GLY A 647 16.34 -23.69 -10.51
CA GLY A 647 17.24 -22.89 -11.35
C GLY A 647 17.00 -21.38 -11.28
N ILE A 648 15.85 -20.94 -10.76
CA ILE A 648 15.52 -19.53 -10.53
C ILE A 648 15.79 -19.13 -9.08
N ARG A 649 16.26 -17.90 -8.88
CA ARG A 649 16.47 -17.30 -7.55
C ARG A 649 15.26 -16.50 -7.12
N TYR A 650 14.92 -16.60 -5.84
CA TYR A 650 13.77 -15.93 -5.24
C TYR A 650 14.15 -15.16 -3.98
N ARG A 651 13.48 -14.03 -3.75
CA ARG A 651 13.53 -13.27 -2.50
C ARG A 651 12.12 -12.99 -2.01
N SER A 652 11.77 -13.53 -0.85
CA SER A 652 10.45 -13.31 -0.25
C SER A 652 10.28 -11.86 0.21
N ILE A 653 9.15 -11.25 -0.15
CA ILE A 653 8.75 -9.89 0.25
C ILE A 653 7.25 -9.85 0.61
N PRO A 654 6.76 -8.79 1.27
CA PRO A 654 5.35 -8.66 1.59
C PRO A 654 4.42 -8.68 0.37
N ALA A 655 3.13 -8.96 0.62
CA ALA A 655 2.09 -8.87 -0.39
C ALA A 655 2.01 -7.45 -0.97
N TYR A 656 1.58 -7.33 -2.22
CA TYR A 656 1.30 -6.03 -2.82
C TYR A 656 -0.04 -5.49 -2.29
N ASP A 657 -0.05 -4.25 -1.82
CA ASP A 657 -1.24 -3.57 -1.28
C ASP A 657 -1.49 -2.25 -2.02
N TYR A 658 -2.64 -2.16 -2.70
CA TYR A 658 -3.06 -0.96 -3.44
C TYR A 658 -3.27 0.26 -2.54
N ASN A 659 -3.44 0.08 -1.24
CA ASN A 659 -3.62 1.18 -0.30
C ASN A 659 -2.29 1.82 0.13
N ASN A 660 -1.15 1.27 -0.31
CA ASN A 660 0.17 1.71 0.13
C ASN A 660 1.23 1.64 -0.99
N THR A 661 0.89 2.12 -2.18
CA THR A 661 1.77 2.03 -3.36
C THR A 661 3.07 2.80 -3.19
N GLU A 662 3.08 3.95 -2.50
CA GLU A 662 4.31 4.74 -2.28
C GLU A 662 5.32 4.05 -1.34
N ALA A 663 4.86 3.42 -0.25
CA ALA A 663 5.77 2.63 0.59
C ALA A 663 6.29 1.39 -0.16
N ASP A 664 5.48 0.82 -1.05
CA ASP A 664 5.87 -0.29 -1.91
C ASP A 664 6.99 0.14 -2.88
N LYS A 665 6.87 1.30 -3.54
CA LYS A 665 7.92 1.87 -4.41
C LYS A 665 9.24 2.08 -3.67
N GLN A 666 9.18 2.61 -2.44
CA GLN A 666 10.37 2.81 -1.59
C GLN A 666 11.01 1.47 -1.19
N MET A 667 10.20 0.48 -0.81
CA MET A 667 10.67 -0.87 -0.48
C MET A 667 11.34 -1.51 -1.69
N LEU A 668 10.71 -1.43 -2.87
CA LEU A 668 11.26 -1.96 -4.11
C LEU A 668 12.58 -1.29 -4.47
N GLN A 669 12.69 0.04 -4.32
CA GLN A 669 13.95 0.76 -4.54
C GLN A 669 15.05 0.25 -3.59
N LYS A 670 14.72 0.08 -2.30
CA LYS A 670 15.67 -0.44 -1.31
C LYS A 670 16.15 -1.84 -1.66
N ILE A 671 15.23 -2.72 -2.08
CA ILE A 671 15.59 -4.08 -2.52
C ILE A 671 16.48 -4.03 -3.76
N CYS A 672 16.17 -3.17 -4.73
CA CYS A 672 17.01 -2.99 -5.91
C CYS A 672 18.44 -2.58 -5.53
N ALA A 673 18.61 -1.66 -4.58
CA ALA A 673 19.92 -1.26 -4.09
C ALA A 673 20.65 -2.40 -3.35
N GLU A 674 19.96 -3.13 -2.46
CA GLU A 674 20.54 -4.24 -1.69
C GLU A 674 21.01 -5.41 -2.58
N GLU A 675 20.23 -5.73 -3.61
CA GLU A 675 20.52 -6.82 -4.55
C GLU A 675 21.41 -6.37 -5.71
N GLN A 676 21.84 -5.09 -5.74
CA GLN A 676 22.59 -4.49 -6.85
C GLN A 676 21.86 -4.67 -8.20
N GLY A 677 20.53 -4.60 -8.17
CA GLY A 677 19.67 -4.72 -9.35
C GLY A 677 19.91 -3.56 -10.31
N LYS A 678 20.36 -3.89 -11.53
CA LYS A 678 20.60 -2.91 -12.60
C LYS A 678 19.35 -2.61 -13.42
N LEU A 679 18.37 -3.50 -13.37
CA LEU A 679 17.13 -3.38 -14.11
C LEU A 679 15.99 -4.01 -13.30
N PHE A 680 14.82 -3.40 -13.42
CA PHE A 680 13.59 -3.88 -12.80
C PHE A 680 12.52 -4.15 -13.86
N ILE A 681 11.75 -5.21 -13.68
CA ILE A 681 10.51 -5.45 -14.43
C ILE A 681 9.46 -5.99 -13.47
N SER A 682 8.24 -5.45 -13.57
CA SER A 682 7.11 -5.98 -12.83
C SER A 682 6.34 -6.95 -13.69
N THR A 683 5.87 -8.05 -13.09
CA THR A 683 4.80 -8.82 -13.70
C THR A 683 3.53 -7.98 -13.82
N TYR A 684 3.37 -6.97 -12.97
CA TYR A 684 2.23 -6.06 -12.91
C TYR A 684 2.64 -4.60 -13.23
N TYR A 685 2.16 -3.62 -12.46
CA TYR A 685 2.39 -2.19 -12.69
C TYR A 685 3.17 -1.52 -11.55
N THR A 686 3.88 -2.29 -10.73
CA THR A 686 4.74 -1.74 -9.68
C THR A 686 6.03 -1.18 -10.26
N THR A 687 6.61 -0.19 -9.58
CA THR A 687 7.88 0.44 -9.99
C THR A 687 8.74 0.73 -8.77
N PRO A 688 10.07 0.60 -8.84
CA PRO A 688 10.97 1.25 -7.90
C PRO A 688 11.01 2.77 -8.16
N MET A 689 11.72 3.53 -7.33
CA MET A 689 11.77 5.00 -7.46
C MET A 689 12.74 5.48 -8.54
N GLU A 690 13.91 4.85 -8.64
CA GLU A 690 15.05 5.32 -9.44
C GLU A 690 15.59 4.23 -10.36
N THR A 691 15.50 2.96 -9.97
CA THR A 691 16.03 1.85 -10.78
C THR A 691 15.31 1.78 -12.13
N THR A 692 16.11 1.75 -13.21
CA THR A 692 15.65 1.62 -14.59
C THR A 692 14.67 0.47 -14.73
N SER A 693 13.52 0.73 -15.35
CA SER A 693 12.43 -0.22 -15.43
C SER A 693 12.02 -0.54 -16.86
N VAL A 694 11.55 -1.77 -17.09
CA VAL A 694 10.93 -2.21 -18.35
C VAL A 694 9.44 -2.42 -18.10
N PHE A 695 8.60 -1.87 -18.98
CA PHE A 695 7.16 -2.11 -18.95
C PHE A 695 6.77 -3.18 -19.97
N MET A 696 6.00 -4.17 -19.54
CA MET A 696 5.43 -5.19 -20.41
C MET A 696 3.92 -4.97 -20.55
N ALA A 697 3.49 -4.63 -21.76
CA ALA A 697 2.09 -4.42 -22.12
C ALA A 697 1.41 -5.76 -22.43
N TYR A 698 0.43 -6.13 -21.62
CA TYR A 698 -0.42 -7.30 -21.86
C TYR A 698 -1.69 -6.95 -22.63
N ASP A 699 -2.21 -5.74 -22.43
CA ASP A 699 -3.34 -5.18 -23.16
C ASP A 699 -3.41 -3.66 -22.94
N MET A 700 -4.20 -3.00 -23.79
CA MET A 700 -4.65 -1.61 -23.64
C MET A 700 -6.18 -1.53 -23.61
N ILE A 701 -6.84 -2.59 -23.12
CA ILE A 701 -8.31 -2.72 -23.14
C ILE A 701 -8.99 -1.55 -22.41
N PRO A 702 -8.59 -1.16 -21.18
CA PRO A 702 -9.21 -0.05 -20.46
C PRO A 702 -9.11 1.27 -21.23
N GLU A 703 -7.97 1.54 -21.85
CA GLU A 703 -7.73 2.74 -22.63
C GLU A 703 -8.54 2.76 -23.93
N VAL A 704 -8.59 1.63 -24.64
CA VAL A 704 -9.27 1.52 -25.94
C VAL A 704 -10.79 1.47 -25.80
N LEU A 705 -11.31 0.79 -24.77
CA LEU A 705 -12.75 0.66 -24.53
C LEU A 705 -13.35 1.78 -23.67
N GLY A 706 -12.53 2.75 -23.22
CA GLY A 706 -13.00 3.93 -22.49
C GLY A 706 -13.43 3.65 -21.05
N SER A 707 -12.73 2.75 -20.35
CA SER A 707 -12.90 2.53 -18.92
C SER A 707 -12.54 3.77 -18.10
N ASN A 708 -12.95 3.83 -16.84
CA ASN A 708 -12.58 4.91 -15.93
C ASN A 708 -11.09 4.80 -15.52
N LEU A 709 -10.22 5.50 -16.24
CA LEU A 709 -8.76 5.46 -16.01
C LEU A 709 -8.30 6.15 -14.70
N ASN A 710 -9.24 6.69 -13.90
CA ASN A 710 -8.93 7.26 -12.59
C ASN A 710 -8.91 6.22 -11.46
N GLU A 711 -9.20 4.95 -11.75
CA GLU A 711 -9.03 3.87 -10.77
C GLU A 711 -7.54 3.62 -10.48
N HIS A 712 -7.21 3.30 -9.23
CA HIS A 712 -5.83 3.14 -8.75
C HIS A 712 -4.97 2.23 -9.64
N MET A 713 -5.51 1.10 -10.09
CA MET A 713 -4.79 0.18 -10.97
C MET A 713 -4.34 0.84 -12.29
N TRP A 714 -5.20 1.64 -12.92
CA TRP A 714 -4.89 2.28 -14.21
C TRP A 714 -3.96 3.47 -14.04
N LEU A 715 -4.04 4.18 -12.90
CA LEU A 715 -3.07 5.20 -12.53
C LEU A 715 -1.66 4.59 -12.35
N GLU A 716 -1.55 3.46 -11.65
CA GLU A 716 -0.27 2.75 -11.51
C GLU A 716 0.23 2.19 -12.85
N LYS A 717 -0.66 1.68 -13.72
CA LYS A 717 -0.30 1.29 -15.10
C LYS A 717 0.30 2.46 -15.86
N HIS A 718 -0.35 3.62 -15.83
CA HIS A 718 0.11 4.82 -16.54
C HIS A 718 1.42 5.36 -15.95
N HIS A 719 1.58 5.27 -14.63
CA HIS A 719 2.84 5.58 -13.97
C HIS A 719 3.95 4.64 -14.44
N ALA A 720 3.72 3.33 -14.46
CA ALA A 720 4.69 2.34 -14.91
C ALA A 720 5.09 2.53 -16.39
N ILE A 721 4.14 2.88 -17.26
CA ILE A 721 4.42 3.21 -18.67
C ILE A 721 5.34 4.43 -18.77
N LYS A 722 5.07 5.49 -18.00
CA LYS A 722 5.88 6.73 -18.02
C LYS A 722 7.26 6.55 -17.36
N HIS A 723 7.35 5.67 -16.38
CA HIS A 723 8.59 5.37 -15.64
C HIS A 723 9.52 4.44 -16.43
N ALA A 724 8.97 3.61 -17.31
CA ALA A 724 9.75 2.66 -18.09
C ALA A 724 10.69 3.33 -19.09
N SER A 725 11.86 2.74 -19.27
CA SER A 725 12.87 3.14 -20.27
C SER A 725 12.89 2.21 -21.49
N ALA A 726 12.16 1.10 -21.43
CA ALA A 726 11.97 0.17 -22.54
C ALA A 726 10.61 -0.55 -22.42
N TYR A 727 10.08 -0.97 -23.57
CA TYR A 727 8.73 -1.48 -23.69
C TYR A 727 8.70 -2.82 -24.41
N ILE A 728 7.94 -3.76 -23.86
CA ILE A 728 7.67 -5.08 -24.44
C ILE A 728 6.16 -5.20 -24.63
N SER A 729 5.70 -5.76 -25.74
CA SER A 729 4.28 -6.02 -26.00
C SER A 729 4.05 -7.47 -26.42
N ILE A 730 2.96 -8.07 -25.96
CA ILE A 730 2.64 -9.48 -26.27
C ILE A 730 2.01 -9.68 -27.66
N SER A 731 1.64 -8.60 -28.36
CA SER A 731 1.08 -8.62 -29.72
C SER A 731 1.41 -7.34 -30.47
N GLU A 732 1.37 -7.39 -31.80
CA GLU A 732 1.56 -6.22 -32.64
C GLU A 732 0.45 -5.19 -32.38
N ASN A 733 -0.81 -5.62 -32.28
CA ASN A 733 -1.94 -4.75 -31.97
C ASN A 733 -1.79 -4.08 -30.60
N THR A 734 -1.40 -4.81 -29.55
CA THR A 734 -1.18 -4.18 -28.23
C THR A 734 -0.03 -3.17 -28.27
N GLY A 735 0.99 -3.41 -29.11
CA GLY A 735 2.08 -2.45 -29.32
C GLY A 735 1.60 -1.19 -30.03
N GLN A 736 0.76 -1.35 -31.06
CA GLN A 736 0.11 -0.22 -31.76
C GLN A 736 -0.82 0.56 -30.83
N ASP A 737 -1.58 -0.12 -29.97
CA ASP A 737 -2.43 0.55 -29.00
C ASP A 737 -1.62 1.31 -27.95
N LEU A 738 -0.50 0.75 -27.49
CA LEU A 738 0.41 1.42 -26.57
C LEU A 738 0.92 2.72 -27.19
N ASN A 739 1.42 2.67 -28.43
CA ASN A 739 1.85 3.86 -29.18
C ASN A 739 0.69 4.85 -29.41
N LYS A 740 -0.52 4.37 -29.72
CA LYS A 740 -1.69 5.23 -29.93
C LYS A 740 -2.11 5.96 -28.65
N CYS A 741 -2.05 5.28 -27.51
CA CYS A 741 -2.41 5.85 -26.20
C CYS A 741 -1.28 6.73 -25.64
N PHE A 742 -0.03 6.41 -25.97
CA PHE A 742 1.18 7.11 -25.53
C PHE A 742 2.08 7.42 -26.75
N PRO A 743 1.76 8.48 -27.52
CA PRO A 743 2.45 8.80 -28.78
C PRO A 743 3.94 9.10 -28.66
N ASP A 744 4.40 9.43 -27.46
CA ASP A 744 5.82 9.68 -27.16
C ASP A 744 6.66 8.38 -27.17
N ILE A 745 6.03 7.21 -27.22
CA ILE A 745 6.68 5.90 -27.33
C ILE A 745 6.64 5.46 -28.81
N PRO A 746 7.75 5.53 -29.57
CA PRO A 746 7.76 5.14 -30.98
C PRO A 746 7.50 3.64 -31.14
N LEU A 747 6.74 3.25 -32.16
CA LEU A 747 6.36 1.84 -32.38
C LEU A 747 7.58 0.94 -32.57
N GLU A 748 8.60 1.43 -33.25
CA GLU A 748 9.88 0.76 -33.49
C GLU A 748 10.71 0.51 -32.22
N SER A 749 10.41 1.22 -31.13
CA SER A 749 11.06 1.01 -29.81
C SER A 749 10.40 -0.09 -28.98
N ILE A 750 9.21 -0.55 -29.39
CA ILE A 750 8.44 -1.56 -28.66
C ILE A 750 8.86 -2.95 -29.15
N THR A 751 9.41 -3.77 -28.25
CA THR A 751 9.74 -5.16 -28.57
C THR A 751 8.48 -6.02 -28.60
N ILE A 752 8.17 -6.63 -29.75
CA ILE A 752 7.04 -7.56 -29.88
C ILE A 752 7.46 -8.98 -29.53
N ALA A 753 6.83 -9.57 -28.51
CA ALA A 753 7.10 -10.92 -28.01
C ALA A 753 5.79 -11.72 -27.89
N HIS A 754 5.38 -12.37 -28.99
CA HIS A 754 4.16 -13.18 -29.03
C HIS A 754 4.17 -14.30 -27.99
N CYS A 755 3.05 -14.46 -27.28
CA CYS A 755 2.87 -15.58 -26.34
C CYS A 755 3.00 -16.94 -27.03
N GLY A 756 3.46 -17.94 -26.26
CA GLY A 756 3.54 -19.32 -26.72
C GLY A 756 2.30 -20.15 -26.39
N VAL A 757 2.33 -21.41 -26.83
CA VAL A 757 1.37 -22.44 -26.41
C VAL A 757 2.11 -23.57 -25.71
N ASP A 758 1.52 -24.07 -24.62
CA ASP A 758 2.11 -25.18 -23.87
C ASP A 758 1.94 -26.51 -24.63
N PRO A 759 2.97 -27.38 -24.70
CA PRO A 759 2.87 -28.68 -25.37
C PRO A 759 1.73 -29.59 -24.87
N VAL A 760 1.24 -29.38 -23.64
CA VAL A 760 0.05 -30.06 -23.12
C VAL A 760 -1.17 -29.84 -24.01
N PHE A 761 -1.27 -28.71 -24.72
CA PHE A 761 -2.29 -28.46 -25.72
C PHE A 761 -1.86 -29.08 -27.05
N SER A 762 -2.34 -30.29 -27.31
CA SER A 762 -2.15 -30.99 -28.57
C SER A 762 -3.33 -31.94 -28.84
N PRO A 763 -3.50 -32.46 -30.06
CA PRO A 763 -4.64 -33.32 -30.39
C PRO A 763 -4.72 -34.54 -29.47
N ALA A 764 -5.92 -34.92 -29.04
CA ALA A 764 -6.14 -36.03 -28.12
C ALA A 764 -6.74 -37.26 -28.82
N ALA A 765 -6.52 -38.45 -28.26
CA ALA A 765 -7.11 -39.67 -28.78
C ALA A 765 -8.60 -39.77 -28.43
N GLU A 766 -9.38 -40.46 -29.27
CA GLU A 766 -10.84 -40.52 -29.14
C GLU A 766 -11.31 -41.16 -27.82
N ASN A 767 -10.56 -42.13 -27.29
CA ASN A 767 -10.83 -42.74 -26.00
C ASN A 767 -10.69 -41.74 -24.83
N GLU A 768 -9.68 -40.86 -24.86
CA GLU A 768 -9.46 -39.83 -23.83
C GLU A 768 -10.59 -38.79 -23.85
N ILE A 769 -10.98 -38.35 -25.05
CA ILE A 769 -12.11 -37.44 -25.26
C ILE A 769 -13.41 -38.07 -24.74
N ASN A 770 -13.65 -39.36 -25.02
CA ASN A 770 -14.84 -40.06 -24.55
C ASN A 770 -14.84 -40.24 -23.03
N SER A 771 -13.67 -40.48 -22.41
CA SER A 771 -13.54 -40.49 -20.95
C SER A 771 -13.85 -39.14 -20.32
N PHE A 772 -13.36 -38.04 -20.90
CA PHE A 772 -13.70 -36.68 -20.47
C PHE A 772 -15.21 -36.41 -20.58
N LYS A 773 -15.81 -36.72 -21.73
CA LYS A 773 -17.26 -36.56 -21.96
C LYS A 773 -18.09 -37.35 -20.93
N HIS A 774 -17.72 -38.61 -20.69
CA HIS A 774 -18.38 -39.45 -19.70
C HIS A 774 -18.23 -38.89 -18.28
N LYS A 775 -17.03 -38.40 -17.91
CA LYS A 775 -16.76 -37.81 -16.59
C LYS A 775 -17.69 -36.64 -16.27
N TYR A 776 -17.95 -35.77 -17.24
CA TYR A 776 -18.78 -34.57 -17.06
C TYR A 776 -20.23 -34.72 -17.55
N GLY A 777 -20.63 -35.92 -17.97
CA GLY A 777 -22.00 -36.18 -18.44
C GLY A 777 -22.35 -35.47 -19.75
N ILE A 778 -21.36 -35.20 -20.60
CA ILE A 778 -21.54 -34.60 -21.93
C ILE A 778 -21.93 -35.71 -22.89
N ASN A 779 -23.19 -35.72 -23.34
CA ASN A 779 -23.75 -36.84 -24.09
C ASN A 779 -23.93 -36.54 -25.59
N LYS A 780 -23.67 -35.30 -26.00
CA LYS A 780 -23.84 -34.81 -27.37
C LYS A 780 -22.55 -34.13 -27.87
N PRO A 781 -22.38 -33.93 -29.19
CA PRO A 781 -21.42 -32.96 -29.70
C PRO A 781 -21.67 -31.59 -29.04
N TYR A 782 -20.63 -30.80 -28.81
CA TYR A 782 -20.78 -29.54 -28.10
C TYR A 782 -19.97 -28.40 -28.70
N PHE A 783 -20.45 -27.18 -28.52
CA PHE A 783 -19.66 -25.97 -28.72
C PHE A 783 -19.02 -25.56 -27.39
N LEU A 784 -17.76 -25.11 -27.44
CA LEU A 784 -17.01 -24.65 -26.28
C LEU A 784 -16.98 -23.13 -26.26
N LEU A 785 -17.18 -22.54 -25.08
CA LEU A 785 -17.11 -21.12 -24.80
C LEU A 785 -16.07 -20.83 -23.71
N GLY A 786 -15.45 -19.66 -23.80
CA GLY A 786 -14.67 -19.09 -22.70
C GLY A 786 -15.55 -18.43 -21.63
N ALA A 787 -14.98 -17.46 -20.91
CA ALA A 787 -15.71 -16.68 -19.91
C ALA A 787 -16.94 -15.98 -20.51
N LEU A 788 -18.04 -15.96 -19.76
CA LEU A 788 -19.34 -15.56 -20.29
C LEU A 788 -19.60 -14.04 -20.26
N GLN A 789 -18.85 -13.27 -19.48
CA GLN A 789 -19.18 -11.86 -19.17
C GLN A 789 -18.29 -10.84 -19.89
N GLY A 790 -18.79 -9.61 -19.99
CA GLY A 790 -18.04 -8.43 -20.46
C GLY A 790 -17.70 -8.45 -21.94
N TYR A 791 -16.48 -8.00 -22.27
CA TYR A 791 -16.01 -7.85 -23.66
C TYR A 791 -15.85 -9.19 -24.41
N LYS A 792 -15.95 -10.35 -23.73
CA LYS A 792 -15.95 -11.69 -24.34
C LYS A 792 -17.21 -11.97 -25.18
N ASN A 793 -18.28 -11.19 -24.99
CA ASN A 793 -19.45 -11.13 -25.87
C ASN A 793 -20.16 -12.48 -26.10
N SER A 794 -20.13 -13.37 -25.11
CA SER A 794 -20.72 -14.72 -25.23
C SER A 794 -22.23 -14.71 -25.53
N ILE A 795 -22.93 -13.60 -25.25
CA ILE A 795 -24.35 -13.43 -25.63
C ILE A 795 -24.58 -13.59 -27.14
N LEU A 796 -23.63 -13.15 -27.99
CA LEU A 796 -23.73 -13.30 -29.43
C LEU A 796 -23.89 -14.77 -29.82
N PHE A 797 -23.11 -15.66 -29.18
CA PHE A 797 -23.24 -17.10 -29.36
C PHE A 797 -24.64 -17.59 -28.96
N PHE A 798 -25.18 -17.20 -27.80
CA PHE A 798 -26.49 -17.70 -27.38
C PHE A 798 -27.61 -17.24 -28.31
N GLN A 799 -27.58 -15.99 -28.77
CA GLN A 799 -28.53 -15.48 -29.75
C GLN A 799 -28.44 -16.24 -31.08
N ALA A 800 -27.23 -16.46 -31.60
CA ALA A 800 -27.00 -17.20 -32.84
C ALA A 800 -27.38 -18.68 -32.72
N PHE A 801 -26.94 -19.33 -31.64
CA PHE A 801 -27.23 -20.72 -31.32
C PHE A 801 -28.74 -20.98 -31.22
N SER A 802 -29.51 -20.00 -30.74
CA SER A 802 -30.97 -20.13 -30.65
C SER A 802 -31.67 -20.25 -32.01
N GLN A 803 -31.03 -19.79 -33.10
CA GLN A 803 -31.53 -19.82 -34.48
C GLN A 803 -31.27 -21.18 -35.17
N LEU A 804 -30.42 -22.05 -34.61
CA LEU A 804 -30.14 -23.36 -35.19
C LEU A 804 -31.37 -24.26 -35.09
N THR A 805 -31.84 -24.78 -36.22
CA THR A 805 -32.98 -25.70 -36.28
C THR A 805 -32.72 -27.03 -35.57
N ASN A 806 -31.45 -27.44 -35.47
CA ASN A 806 -31.00 -28.67 -34.80
C ASN A 806 -30.30 -28.41 -33.46
N LYS A 807 -30.49 -27.25 -32.81
CA LYS A 807 -29.75 -26.89 -31.58
C LYS A 807 -29.83 -27.92 -30.45
N GLN A 808 -30.95 -28.65 -30.34
CA GLN A 808 -31.16 -29.72 -29.36
C GLN A 808 -30.23 -30.92 -29.55
N SER A 809 -29.54 -31.03 -30.69
CA SER A 809 -28.52 -32.04 -30.96
C SER A 809 -27.16 -31.70 -30.36
N PHE A 810 -27.00 -30.52 -29.73
CA PHE A 810 -25.75 -30.07 -29.14
C PHE A 810 -25.87 -29.83 -27.63
N ASP A 811 -24.76 -30.06 -26.94
CA ASP A 811 -24.51 -29.54 -25.60
C ASP A 811 -23.69 -28.23 -25.70
N ILE A 812 -23.67 -27.43 -24.64
CA ILE A 812 -22.86 -26.21 -24.54
C ILE A 812 -21.92 -26.40 -23.36
N VAL A 813 -20.62 -26.23 -23.59
CA VAL A 813 -19.60 -26.27 -22.53
C VAL A 813 -19.01 -24.87 -22.39
N ALA A 814 -18.98 -24.33 -21.18
CA ALA A 814 -18.33 -23.05 -20.89
C ALA A 814 -17.30 -23.23 -19.78
N THR A 815 -16.15 -22.59 -19.93
CA THR A 815 -15.05 -22.68 -18.95
C THR A 815 -14.40 -21.32 -18.69
N GLY A 816 -13.74 -21.17 -17.54
CA GLY A 816 -13.19 -19.90 -17.05
C GLY A 816 -14.04 -19.26 -15.94
N ALA A 817 -13.69 -18.03 -15.56
CA ALA A 817 -14.40 -17.28 -14.52
C ALA A 817 -15.85 -16.98 -14.95
N GLY A 818 -16.81 -17.16 -14.02
CA GLY A 818 -18.22 -16.89 -14.30
C GLY A 818 -18.90 -17.94 -15.19
N SER A 819 -18.52 -19.21 -15.11
CA SER A 819 -19.11 -20.32 -15.92
C SER A 819 -20.56 -20.68 -15.57
N GLN A 820 -21.26 -19.85 -14.78
CA GLN A 820 -22.69 -19.99 -14.55
C GLN A 820 -23.48 -19.26 -15.63
N LEU A 821 -24.44 -19.95 -16.25
CA LEU A 821 -25.31 -19.35 -17.25
C LEU A 821 -26.19 -18.26 -16.62
N PRO A 822 -26.11 -16.99 -17.08
CA PRO A 822 -26.99 -15.93 -16.61
C PRO A 822 -28.45 -16.30 -16.80
N GLN A 823 -29.29 -15.92 -15.83
CA GLN A 823 -30.72 -16.31 -15.82
C GLN A 823 -31.44 -15.82 -17.10
N GLU A 824 -31.13 -14.62 -17.56
CA GLU A 824 -31.65 -14.01 -18.79
C GLU A 824 -31.30 -14.79 -20.06
N TRP A 825 -30.24 -15.60 -20.07
CA TRP A 825 -29.79 -16.33 -21.26
C TRP A 825 -30.37 -17.74 -21.36
N ARG A 826 -31.01 -18.23 -20.29
CA ARG A 826 -31.66 -19.57 -20.25
C ARG A 826 -32.71 -19.76 -21.35
N GLN A 827 -33.33 -18.67 -21.81
CA GLN A 827 -34.29 -18.70 -22.91
C GLN A 827 -33.66 -19.21 -24.23
N TYR A 828 -32.37 -18.94 -24.45
CA TYR A 828 -31.67 -19.34 -25.68
C TYR A 828 -31.26 -20.81 -25.67
N THR A 829 -31.10 -21.41 -24.49
CA THR A 829 -30.64 -22.79 -24.29
C THR A 829 -31.76 -23.81 -24.12
N ALA A 830 -33.02 -23.44 -24.39
CA ALA A 830 -34.17 -24.33 -24.22
C ALA A 830 -33.99 -25.67 -24.99
N GLY A 831 -34.04 -26.79 -24.26
CA GLY A 831 -33.86 -28.14 -24.82
C GLY A 831 -32.41 -28.59 -25.02
N CYS A 832 -31.43 -27.80 -24.57
CA CYS A 832 -30.00 -28.10 -24.62
C CYS A 832 -29.44 -28.23 -23.19
N THR A 833 -28.34 -28.98 -23.02
CA THR A 833 -27.66 -29.07 -21.72
C THR A 833 -26.49 -28.09 -21.70
N PHE A 834 -26.44 -27.24 -20.68
CA PHE A 834 -25.33 -26.31 -20.44
C PHE A 834 -24.43 -26.85 -19.33
N HIS A 835 -23.13 -26.90 -19.59
CA HIS A 835 -22.10 -27.40 -18.69
C HIS A 835 -21.11 -26.28 -18.36
N GLY A 836 -21.25 -25.69 -17.17
CA GLY A 836 -20.27 -24.74 -16.63
C GLY A 836 -19.17 -25.47 -15.89
N LEU A 837 -17.96 -25.55 -16.47
CA LEU A 837 -16.88 -26.40 -15.96
C LEU A 837 -15.64 -25.59 -15.56
N GLN A 838 -15.03 -25.98 -14.44
CA GLN A 838 -13.67 -25.60 -14.07
C GLN A 838 -12.75 -26.76 -14.43
N LEU A 839 -11.79 -26.50 -15.32
CA LEU A 839 -10.97 -27.53 -15.95
C LEU A 839 -9.49 -27.28 -15.64
N THR A 840 -8.75 -28.37 -15.40
CA THR A 840 -7.28 -28.36 -15.45
C THR A 840 -6.79 -28.22 -16.89
N ASP A 841 -5.51 -27.90 -17.12
CA ASP A 841 -4.96 -27.76 -18.48
C ASP A 841 -5.08 -29.08 -19.30
N GLU A 842 -4.91 -30.24 -18.67
CA GLU A 842 -5.13 -31.54 -19.31
C GLU A 842 -6.61 -31.76 -19.70
N GLU A 843 -7.54 -31.42 -18.83
CA GLU A 843 -8.98 -31.53 -19.13
C GLU A 843 -9.42 -30.49 -20.16
N LEU A 844 -8.83 -29.30 -20.13
CA LEU A 844 -9.08 -28.23 -21.10
C LEU A 844 -8.57 -28.62 -22.49
N ARG A 845 -7.40 -29.28 -22.58
CA ARG A 845 -6.92 -29.93 -23.83
C ARG A 845 -7.98 -30.90 -24.37
N LEU A 846 -8.52 -31.78 -23.52
CA LEU A 846 -9.56 -32.74 -23.93
C LEU A 846 -10.88 -32.05 -24.32
N ALA A 847 -11.23 -30.94 -23.65
CA ALA A 847 -12.38 -30.13 -23.99
C ALA A 847 -12.22 -29.46 -25.37
N TYR A 848 -11.05 -28.88 -25.67
CA TYR A 848 -10.77 -28.36 -27.00
C TYR A 848 -10.82 -29.47 -28.05
N ALA A 849 -10.06 -30.55 -27.87
CA ALA A 849 -9.97 -31.64 -28.83
C ALA A 849 -11.32 -32.32 -29.11
N GLY A 850 -12.22 -32.35 -28.12
CA GLY A 850 -13.55 -32.94 -28.23
C GLY A 850 -14.67 -32.02 -28.73
N ALA A 851 -14.42 -30.72 -28.84
CA ALA A 851 -15.43 -29.72 -29.21
C ALA A 851 -15.70 -29.69 -30.71
N VAL A 852 -16.92 -29.30 -31.09
CA VAL A 852 -17.26 -28.95 -32.49
C VAL A 852 -16.50 -27.69 -32.89
N ALA A 853 -16.51 -26.66 -32.06
CA ALA A 853 -15.63 -25.52 -32.23
C ALA A 853 -15.50 -24.81 -30.88
N LEU A 854 -14.37 -24.12 -30.71
CA LEU A 854 -14.32 -23.00 -29.79
C LEU A 854 -15.03 -21.81 -30.46
N VAL A 855 -16.02 -21.25 -29.78
CA VAL A 855 -16.68 -20.01 -30.20
C VAL A 855 -16.23 -18.90 -29.25
N TYR A 856 -15.45 -17.97 -29.79
CA TYR A 856 -14.78 -16.92 -29.01
C TYR A 856 -15.03 -15.54 -29.64
N PRO A 857 -16.26 -15.01 -29.59
CA PRO A 857 -16.67 -13.81 -30.32
C PRO A 857 -16.26 -12.50 -29.60
N SER A 858 -15.06 -12.47 -29.02
CA SER A 858 -14.57 -11.35 -28.21
C SER A 858 -14.53 -10.04 -29.00
N LYS A 859 -15.00 -8.96 -28.35
CA LYS A 859 -14.91 -7.58 -28.87
C LYS A 859 -13.49 -7.04 -28.81
N TYR A 860 -12.68 -7.52 -27.88
CA TYR A 860 -11.29 -7.11 -27.71
C TYR A 860 -10.46 -8.17 -26.99
N GLU A 861 -9.19 -8.30 -27.35
CA GLU A 861 -8.21 -9.15 -26.66
C GLU A 861 -6.81 -8.54 -26.78
N GLY A 862 -5.98 -8.69 -25.73
CA GLY A 862 -4.57 -8.34 -25.80
C GLY A 862 -3.71 -9.36 -26.56
N PHE A 863 -4.12 -10.64 -26.57
CA PHE A 863 -3.47 -11.68 -27.38
C PHE A 863 -4.47 -12.70 -27.95
N GLY A 864 -5.06 -13.54 -27.10
CA GLY A 864 -5.95 -14.63 -27.52
C GLY A 864 -5.42 -16.03 -27.23
N LEU A 865 -4.86 -16.26 -26.03
CA LEU A 865 -4.37 -17.59 -25.60
C LEU A 865 -5.40 -18.72 -25.82
N PRO A 866 -6.70 -18.57 -25.49
CA PRO A 866 -7.69 -19.64 -25.72
C PRO A 866 -7.83 -20.03 -27.20
N VAL A 867 -7.71 -19.06 -28.11
CA VAL A 867 -7.72 -19.32 -29.55
C VAL A 867 -6.50 -20.14 -29.95
N LEU A 868 -5.31 -19.73 -29.51
CA LEU A 868 -4.07 -20.45 -29.80
C LEU A 868 -4.08 -21.89 -29.24
N GLU A 869 -4.55 -22.07 -28.01
CA GLU A 869 -4.69 -23.38 -27.35
C GLU A 869 -5.67 -24.29 -28.11
N ALA A 870 -6.82 -23.75 -28.55
CA ALA A 870 -7.78 -24.49 -29.35
C ALA A 870 -7.19 -24.96 -30.69
N LEU A 871 -6.48 -24.08 -31.40
CA LEU A 871 -5.81 -24.42 -32.66
C LEU A 871 -4.77 -25.53 -32.45
N ALA A 872 -3.98 -25.45 -31.38
CA ALA A 872 -2.98 -26.47 -31.04
C ALA A 872 -3.59 -27.84 -30.74
N CYS A 873 -4.80 -27.87 -30.15
CA CYS A 873 -5.56 -29.11 -29.91
C CYS A 873 -6.28 -29.66 -31.16
N GLY A 874 -6.19 -28.99 -32.32
CA GLY A 874 -6.96 -29.35 -33.50
C GLY A 874 -8.45 -29.05 -33.37
N CYS A 875 -8.81 -28.03 -32.60
CA CYS A 875 -10.18 -27.55 -32.46
C CYS A 875 -10.43 -26.38 -33.43
N PRO A 876 -11.43 -26.46 -34.32
CA PRO A 876 -11.86 -25.31 -35.13
C PRO A 876 -12.25 -24.13 -34.25
N VAL A 877 -11.95 -22.91 -34.71
CA VAL A 877 -12.28 -21.67 -34.00
C VAL A 877 -13.25 -20.83 -34.83
N ILE A 878 -14.28 -20.30 -34.17
CA ILE A 878 -15.14 -19.23 -34.70
C ILE A 878 -14.94 -18.01 -33.81
N THR A 879 -14.55 -16.87 -34.38
CA THR A 879 -14.16 -15.68 -33.62
C THR A 879 -14.39 -14.39 -34.41
N CYS A 880 -14.04 -13.24 -33.84
CA CYS A 880 -14.16 -11.93 -34.46
C CYS A 880 -12.78 -11.42 -34.91
N PRO A 881 -12.68 -10.68 -36.03
CA PRO A 881 -11.40 -10.17 -36.54
C PRO A 881 -10.95 -8.90 -35.79
N ASN A 882 -11.04 -8.91 -34.47
CA ASN A 882 -10.81 -7.76 -33.59
C ASN A 882 -9.45 -7.85 -32.89
N ALA A 883 -8.82 -6.70 -32.66
CA ALA A 883 -7.56 -6.56 -31.91
C ALA A 883 -6.48 -7.55 -32.39
N SER A 884 -5.82 -8.27 -31.47
CA SER A 884 -4.75 -9.24 -31.79
C SER A 884 -5.23 -10.59 -32.33
N ILE A 885 -6.54 -10.85 -32.40
CA ILE A 885 -7.06 -12.17 -32.80
C ILE A 885 -6.68 -12.56 -34.25
N PRO A 886 -6.70 -11.66 -35.25
CA PRO A 886 -6.17 -11.94 -36.57
C PRO A 886 -4.71 -12.38 -36.59
N GLU A 887 -3.87 -11.80 -35.71
CA GLU A 887 -2.44 -12.18 -35.60
C GLU A 887 -2.31 -13.64 -35.14
N VAL A 888 -3.12 -14.03 -34.15
CA VAL A 888 -3.08 -15.37 -33.54
C VAL A 888 -3.73 -16.42 -34.45
N ALA A 889 -4.96 -16.17 -34.91
CA ALA A 889 -5.73 -17.15 -35.66
C ALA A 889 -5.34 -17.23 -37.14
N GLY A 890 -4.91 -16.13 -37.77
CA GLY A 890 -4.65 -16.07 -39.21
C GLY A 890 -5.81 -16.67 -40.02
N GLU A 891 -5.49 -17.46 -41.05
CA GLU A 891 -6.50 -18.12 -41.89
C GLU A 891 -7.15 -19.37 -41.24
N ALA A 892 -6.86 -19.66 -39.97
CA ALA A 892 -7.29 -20.90 -39.29
C ALA A 892 -8.62 -20.79 -38.52
N ALA A 893 -9.33 -19.67 -38.65
CA ALA A 893 -10.62 -19.44 -38.00
C ALA A 893 -11.70 -19.00 -38.99
N ILE A 894 -12.96 -19.20 -38.61
CA ILE A 894 -14.09 -18.53 -39.27
C ILE A 894 -14.31 -17.20 -38.55
N TYR A 895 -14.18 -16.10 -39.29
CA TYR A 895 -14.41 -14.76 -38.78
C TYR A 895 -15.85 -14.31 -38.97
N VAL A 896 -16.40 -13.73 -37.91
CA VAL A 896 -17.73 -13.09 -37.90
C VAL A 896 -17.64 -11.73 -37.21
N ASN A 897 -18.49 -10.78 -37.61
CA ASN A 897 -18.56 -9.49 -36.93
C ASN A 897 -19.13 -9.67 -35.51
N ASP A 898 -18.72 -8.81 -34.58
CA ASP A 898 -19.05 -8.94 -33.15
C ASP A 898 -20.48 -8.51 -32.77
N ASP A 899 -21.27 -8.10 -33.75
CA ASP A 899 -22.69 -7.77 -33.67
C ASP A 899 -23.57 -8.64 -34.60
N ASP A 900 -22.96 -9.53 -35.41
CA ASP A 900 -23.66 -10.29 -36.45
C ASP A 900 -24.15 -11.66 -35.96
N VAL A 901 -25.35 -11.65 -35.39
CA VAL A 901 -26.01 -12.87 -34.90
C VAL A 901 -26.25 -13.89 -36.03
N THR A 902 -26.62 -13.42 -37.23
CA THR A 902 -26.94 -14.29 -38.36
C THR A 902 -25.67 -14.91 -38.95
N GLY A 903 -24.62 -14.10 -39.16
CA GLY A 903 -23.32 -14.59 -39.59
C GLY A 903 -22.73 -15.61 -38.62
N LEU A 904 -22.88 -15.41 -37.30
CA LEU A 904 -22.47 -16.42 -36.32
C LEU A 904 -23.31 -17.71 -36.40
N ALA A 905 -24.62 -17.62 -36.64
CA ALA A 905 -25.47 -18.81 -36.82
C ALA A 905 -25.08 -19.60 -38.08
N GLU A 906 -24.74 -18.91 -39.17
CA GLU A 906 -24.21 -19.50 -40.39
C GLU A 906 -22.84 -20.16 -40.14
N ALA A 907 -21.93 -19.49 -39.44
CA ALA A 907 -20.63 -20.06 -39.06
C ALA A 907 -20.76 -21.34 -38.21
N LEU A 908 -21.69 -21.36 -37.25
CA LEU A 908 -22.02 -22.55 -36.46
C LEU A 908 -22.52 -23.71 -37.34
N CYS A 909 -23.20 -23.43 -38.45
CA CYS A 909 -23.62 -24.45 -39.42
C CYS A 909 -22.45 -24.89 -40.33
N GLU A 910 -21.66 -23.95 -40.82
CA GLU A 910 -20.54 -24.22 -41.73
C GLU A 910 -19.45 -25.07 -41.08
N VAL A 911 -19.09 -24.81 -39.82
CA VAL A 911 -18.02 -25.54 -39.12
C VAL A 911 -18.32 -27.03 -38.92
N GLN A 912 -19.60 -27.43 -39.02
CA GLN A 912 -20.03 -28.82 -38.94
C GLN A 912 -19.72 -29.62 -40.21
N LYS A 913 -19.50 -28.95 -41.35
CA LYS A 913 -19.20 -29.62 -42.62
C LYS A 913 -17.81 -30.25 -42.54
N PRO A 914 -17.64 -31.57 -42.78
CA PRO A 914 -16.35 -32.24 -42.64
C PRO A 914 -15.21 -31.61 -43.45
N THR A 915 -15.49 -31.10 -44.64
CA THR A 915 -14.50 -30.44 -45.52
C THR A 915 -13.98 -29.13 -44.91
N VAL A 916 -14.89 -28.28 -44.42
CA VAL A 916 -14.55 -27.01 -43.74
C VAL A 916 -13.78 -27.32 -42.46
N ARG A 917 -14.30 -28.23 -41.65
CA ARG A 917 -13.69 -28.65 -40.38
C ARG A 917 -12.25 -29.13 -40.57
N ASN A 918 -12.01 -30.09 -41.47
CA ASN A 918 -10.67 -30.63 -41.68
C ASN A 918 -9.69 -29.57 -42.21
N THR A 919 -10.18 -28.63 -43.02
CA THR A 919 -9.38 -27.50 -43.51
C THR A 919 -8.93 -26.60 -42.35
N LEU A 920 -9.86 -26.21 -41.47
CA LEU A 920 -9.56 -25.39 -40.30
C LEU A 920 -8.64 -26.08 -39.30
N ILE A 921 -8.81 -27.39 -39.08
CA ILE A 921 -7.93 -28.17 -38.20
C ILE A 921 -6.49 -28.16 -38.73
N ASN A 922 -6.30 -28.46 -40.02
CA ASN A 922 -4.97 -28.46 -40.60
C ASN A 922 -4.33 -27.07 -40.57
N ALA A 923 -5.09 -26.03 -40.93
CA ALA A 923 -4.63 -24.64 -40.86
C ALA A 923 -4.26 -24.23 -39.42
N GLY A 924 -5.05 -24.65 -38.43
CA GLY A 924 -4.79 -24.36 -37.01
C GLY A 924 -3.53 -25.00 -36.47
N LEU A 925 -3.30 -26.28 -36.80
CA LEU A 925 -2.08 -27.00 -36.42
C LEU A 925 -0.83 -26.44 -37.09
N ASP A 926 -0.96 -25.86 -38.29
CA ASP A 926 0.15 -25.16 -38.95
C ASP A 926 0.36 -23.75 -38.38
N GLN A 927 -0.71 -23.03 -38.07
CA GLN A 927 -0.67 -21.69 -37.49
C GLN A 927 -0.04 -21.68 -36.09
N CYS A 928 -0.41 -22.63 -35.22
CA CYS A 928 0.07 -22.65 -33.84
C CYS A 928 1.60 -22.86 -33.72
N LYS A 929 2.24 -23.47 -34.73
CA LYS A 929 3.70 -23.67 -34.79
C LYS A 929 4.49 -22.36 -34.82
N LYS A 930 3.86 -21.25 -35.17
CA LYS A 930 4.48 -19.91 -35.18
C LYS A 930 4.69 -19.36 -33.76
N PHE A 931 4.04 -19.93 -32.76
CA PHE A 931 3.99 -19.43 -31.38
C PHE A 931 4.68 -20.41 -30.43
N SER A 932 5.72 -19.94 -29.75
CA SER A 932 6.55 -20.78 -28.88
C SER A 932 6.99 -19.99 -27.64
N TRP A 933 6.85 -20.61 -26.46
CA TRP A 933 7.34 -20.04 -25.21
C TRP A 933 8.86 -19.86 -25.22
N ILE A 934 9.61 -20.73 -25.90
CA ILE A 934 11.06 -20.61 -26.05
C ILE A 934 11.39 -19.32 -26.81
N LYS A 935 10.74 -19.11 -27.96
CA LYS A 935 10.95 -17.91 -28.78
C LYS A 935 10.61 -16.63 -28.02
N MET A 936 9.49 -16.63 -27.28
CA MET A 936 9.12 -15.50 -26.44
C MET A 936 10.16 -15.24 -25.35
N ALA A 937 10.62 -16.30 -24.68
CA ALA A 937 11.63 -16.22 -23.63
C ALA A 937 12.96 -15.67 -24.14
N GLU A 938 13.40 -16.10 -25.33
CA GLU A 938 14.60 -15.59 -26.00
C GLU A 938 14.48 -14.09 -26.29
N ILE A 939 13.38 -13.66 -26.93
CA ILE A 939 13.10 -12.25 -27.25
C ILE A 939 13.08 -11.39 -25.98
N ILE A 940 12.37 -11.83 -24.94
CA ILE A 940 12.26 -11.05 -23.70
C ILE A 940 13.59 -11.02 -22.95
N SER A 941 14.32 -12.13 -22.85
CA SER A 941 15.64 -12.11 -22.21
C SER A 941 16.60 -11.17 -22.94
N GLN A 942 16.58 -11.18 -24.28
CA GLN A 942 17.42 -10.28 -25.07
C GLN A 942 17.02 -8.82 -24.82
N ALA A 943 15.73 -8.50 -24.85
CA ALA A 943 15.23 -7.15 -24.57
C ALA A 943 15.60 -6.66 -23.17
N LEU A 944 15.55 -7.54 -22.16
CA LEU A 944 15.95 -7.21 -20.80
C LEU A 944 17.47 -6.99 -20.70
N VAL A 945 18.30 -7.83 -21.33
CA VAL A 945 19.75 -7.61 -21.38
C VAL A 945 20.07 -6.29 -22.09
N ASP A 946 19.43 -6.03 -23.22
CA ASP A 946 19.61 -4.78 -23.98
C ASP A 946 19.20 -3.55 -23.15
N ALA A 947 18.13 -3.66 -22.37
CA ALA A 947 17.69 -2.60 -21.47
C ALA A 947 18.73 -2.25 -20.39
N THR A 948 19.59 -3.20 -20.01
CA THR A 948 20.73 -2.91 -19.10
C THR A 948 21.81 -2.05 -19.74
N LEU A 949 21.81 -1.87 -21.07
CA LEU A 949 22.79 -1.13 -21.84
C LEU A 949 22.29 0.24 -22.32
N LEU A 950 21.06 0.65 -21.95
CA LEU A 950 20.46 1.91 -22.42
C LEU A 950 21.29 3.15 -22.05
N PHE A 951 22.02 3.11 -20.94
CA PHE A 951 22.91 4.20 -20.52
C PHE A 951 24.03 4.51 -21.53
N LEU A 952 24.35 3.58 -22.43
CA LEU A 952 25.36 3.77 -23.48
C LEU A 952 24.86 4.64 -24.65
N ASN A 953 23.57 4.94 -24.73
CA ASN A 953 22.98 5.80 -25.78
C ASN A 953 23.50 5.46 -27.20
N LEU A 954 23.48 4.17 -27.55
CA LEU A 954 24.02 3.67 -28.81
C LEU A 954 23.32 4.30 -30.02
N ARG A 955 24.09 4.59 -31.08
CA ARG A 955 23.63 5.13 -32.37
C ARG A 955 23.94 4.14 -33.51
N GLU A 956 23.83 4.58 -34.77
CA GLU A 956 24.11 3.74 -35.94
C GLU A 956 25.58 3.26 -35.98
N ILE A 957 26.53 4.12 -35.57
CA ILE A 957 27.96 3.86 -35.61
C ILE A 957 28.52 3.94 -34.19
N ASN A 958 28.93 2.81 -33.60
CA ASN A 958 29.43 2.76 -32.23
C ASN A 958 30.91 2.37 -32.20
N TYR A 959 31.79 3.31 -31.87
CA TYR A 959 33.21 3.05 -31.65
C TYR A 959 33.51 2.80 -30.18
N ILE A 960 34.52 1.98 -29.88
CA ILE A 960 34.97 1.72 -28.51
C ILE A 960 36.47 1.96 -28.34
N ILE A 961 36.87 2.49 -27.19
CA ILE A 961 38.27 2.71 -26.81
C ILE A 961 38.56 2.21 -25.39
N PHE A 962 39.82 1.87 -25.15
CA PHE A 962 40.32 1.31 -23.87
C PHE A 962 41.50 2.13 -23.34
N PRO A 963 41.27 3.38 -22.90
CA PRO A 963 42.35 4.20 -22.36
C PRO A 963 42.97 3.57 -21.10
N ASP A 964 44.30 3.59 -21.01
CA ASP A 964 45.00 3.23 -19.78
C ASP A 964 44.95 4.39 -18.77
N TRP A 965 43.95 4.36 -17.90
CA TRP A 965 43.76 5.36 -16.83
C TRP A 965 44.88 5.38 -15.78
N THR A 966 45.84 4.44 -15.82
CA THR A 966 47.02 4.49 -14.95
C THR A 966 48.13 5.42 -15.46
N GLN A 967 48.02 5.88 -16.72
CA GLN A 967 48.92 6.86 -17.28
C GLN A 967 48.69 8.27 -16.69
N PRO A 968 49.68 9.17 -16.76
CA PRO A 968 49.51 10.57 -16.38
C PRO A 968 48.33 11.25 -17.11
N GLU A 969 47.53 12.01 -16.38
CA GLU A 969 46.34 12.72 -16.88
C GLU A 969 46.62 13.56 -18.14
N ASP A 970 47.78 14.19 -18.24
CA ASP A 970 48.19 14.98 -19.40
C ASP A 970 48.31 14.13 -20.68
N LYS A 971 48.73 12.86 -20.57
CA LYS A 971 48.82 11.95 -21.71
C LYS A 971 47.45 11.44 -22.13
N VAL A 972 46.67 10.94 -21.17
CA VAL A 972 45.31 10.42 -21.43
C VAL A 972 44.42 11.54 -21.99
N GLY A 973 44.55 12.76 -21.44
CA GLY A 973 43.81 13.93 -21.89
C GLY A 973 44.10 14.32 -23.33
N LEU A 974 45.38 14.38 -23.73
CA LEU A 974 45.78 14.69 -25.11
C LEU A 974 45.28 13.64 -26.11
N GLU A 975 45.30 12.38 -25.71
CA GLU A 975 44.87 11.26 -26.53
C GLU A 975 43.34 11.24 -26.72
N LEU A 976 42.58 11.38 -25.63
CA LEU A 976 41.12 11.53 -25.70
C LEU A 976 40.71 12.78 -26.48
N GLN A 977 41.46 13.89 -26.33
CA GLN A 977 41.25 15.11 -27.10
C GLN A 977 41.35 14.85 -28.61
N GLY A 978 42.41 14.14 -29.05
CA GLY A 978 42.60 13.79 -30.46
C GLY A 978 41.50 12.89 -31.01
N VAL A 979 41.06 11.89 -30.24
CA VAL A 979 39.97 10.99 -30.63
C VAL A 979 38.66 11.75 -30.80
N ILE A 980 38.27 12.52 -29.77
CA ILE A 980 37.01 13.29 -29.76
C ILE A 980 37.01 14.30 -30.91
N GLN A 981 38.12 15.01 -31.14
CA GLN A 981 38.23 15.97 -32.23
C GLN A 981 38.10 15.31 -33.62
N THR A 982 38.72 14.14 -33.81
CA THR A 982 38.63 13.39 -35.07
C THR A 982 37.19 12.94 -35.34
N LEU A 983 36.51 12.39 -34.33
CA LEU A 983 35.13 11.94 -34.48
C LEU A 983 34.14 13.10 -34.63
N ALA A 984 34.36 14.21 -33.93
CA ALA A 984 33.52 15.42 -34.05
C ALA A 984 33.61 16.07 -35.45
N THR A 985 34.72 15.87 -36.16
CA THR A 985 34.91 16.38 -37.53
C THR A 985 34.56 15.36 -38.62
N HIS A 986 34.13 14.15 -38.24
CA HIS A 986 33.72 13.10 -39.16
C HIS A 986 32.41 13.47 -39.90
N PRO A 987 32.23 13.13 -41.19
CA PRO A 987 31.01 13.47 -41.95
C PRO A 987 29.71 12.95 -41.32
N GLU A 988 29.78 11.81 -40.63
CA GLU A 988 28.63 11.16 -39.96
C GLU A 988 28.62 11.35 -38.44
N HIS A 989 29.26 12.38 -37.88
CA HIS A 989 29.39 12.60 -36.44
C HIS A 989 28.06 12.47 -35.66
N GLU A 990 26.94 12.98 -36.19
CA GLU A 990 25.62 12.89 -35.53
C GLU A 990 25.13 11.44 -35.33
N LYS A 991 25.69 10.47 -36.05
CA LYS A 991 25.36 9.05 -35.94
C LYS A 991 26.33 8.26 -35.07
N ILE A 992 27.35 8.92 -34.52
CA ILE A 992 28.44 8.27 -33.79
C ILE A 992 28.19 8.29 -32.28
N THR A 993 28.36 7.12 -31.66
CA THR A 993 28.60 6.97 -30.22
C THR A 993 30.03 6.49 -29.99
N LEU A 994 30.79 7.23 -29.17
CA LEU A 994 32.09 6.81 -28.64
C LEU A 994 31.90 6.22 -27.25
N ILE A 995 32.22 4.94 -27.10
CA ILE A 995 32.20 4.22 -25.84
C ILE A 995 33.61 4.22 -25.26
N ILE A 996 33.75 4.69 -24.04
CA ILE A 996 35.03 4.78 -23.34
C ILE A 996 35.00 3.83 -22.16
N ASN A 997 35.86 2.82 -22.19
CA ASN A 997 36.00 1.90 -21.07
C ASN A 997 36.66 2.61 -19.87
N ALA A 998 36.02 2.54 -18.70
CA ALA A 998 36.48 3.17 -17.45
C ALA A 998 37.10 2.17 -16.46
N ARG A 999 37.66 1.05 -16.94
CA ARG A 999 38.29 0.08 -16.05
C ARG A 999 39.45 0.74 -15.29
N ASN A 1000 39.46 0.55 -13.97
CA ASN A 1000 40.45 1.09 -13.02
C ASN A 1000 40.34 2.60 -12.70
N ILE A 1001 39.24 3.26 -13.07
CA ILE A 1001 38.89 4.60 -12.59
C ILE A 1001 37.44 4.61 -12.08
N ALA A 1002 37.09 5.47 -11.13
CA ALA A 1002 35.70 5.65 -10.75
C ALA A 1002 34.95 6.35 -11.90
N ALA A 1003 33.71 5.93 -12.18
CA ALA A 1003 32.91 6.50 -13.26
C ALA A 1003 32.76 8.02 -13.12
N GLU A 1004 32.57 8.54 -11.90
CA GLU A 1004 32.45 9.97 -11.67
C GLU A 1004 33.75 10.74 -11.98
N ASP A 1005 34.91 10.15 -11.65
CA ASP A 1005 36.21 10.75 -11.94
C ASP A 1005 36.48 10.77 -13.45
N ALA A 1006 36.11 9.70 -14.17
CA ALA A 1006 36.20 9.64 -15.62
C ALA A 1006 35.28 10.65 -16.31
N GLU A 1007 34.05 10.84 -15.82
CA GLU A 1007 33.12 11.85 -16.32
C GLU A 1007 33.66 13.28 -16.09
N MET A 1008 34.16 13.57 -14.89
CA MET A 1008 34.78 14.86 -14.58
C MET A 1008 36.00 15.13 -15.47
N PHE A 1009 36.83 14.12 -15.69
CA PHE A 1009 37.98 14.22 -16.57
C PHE A 1009 37.57 14.50 -18.02
N LEU A 1010 36.60 13.75 -18.56
CA LEU A 1010 36.07 13.98 -19.91
C LEU A 1010 35.45 15.37 -20.07
N ALA A 1011 34.72 15.85 -19.06
CA ALA A 1011 34.19 17.21 -19.09
C ALA A 1011 35.30 18.25 -19.23
N SER A 1012 36.46 18.04 -18.57
CA SER A 1012 37.62 18.92 -18.71
C SER A 1012 38.23 18.88 -20.13
N VAL A 1013 38.31 17.70 -20.74
CA VAL A 1013 38.80 17.51 -22.12
C VAL A 1013 37.88 18.22 -23.12
N VAL A 1014 36.56 18.05 -22.97
CA VAL A 1014 35.56 18.71 -23.82
C VAL A 1014 35.62 20.23 -23.66
N MET A 1015 35.78 20.74 -22.45
CA MET A 1015 35.93 22.18 -22.20
C MET A 1015 37.19 22.77 -22.88
N ASN A 1016 38.30 22.05 -22.84
CA ASN A 1016 39.54 22.47 -23.52
C ASN A 1016 39.34 22.58 -25.04
N LEU A 1017 38.68 21.59 -25.64
CA LEU A 1017 38.38 21.62 -27.07
C LEU A 1017 37.39 22.75 -27.46
N LEU A 1018 36.40 23.04 -26.61
CA LEU A 1018 35.51 24.18 -26.82
C LEU A 1018 36.27 25.52 -26.79
N MET A 1019 37.29 25.65 -25.94
CA MET A 1019 38.17 26.83 -25.91
C MET A 1019 39.05 26.93 -27.18
N GLU A 1020 39.35 25.80 -27.83
CA GLU A 1020 40.09 25.74 -29.10
C GLU A 1020 39.20 25.99 -30.34
N SER A 1021 37.94 26.42 -30.16
CA SER A 1021 36.96 26.70 -31.22
C SER A 1021 36.45 25.46 -31.99
N VAL A 1022 36.60 24.26 -31.42
CA VAL A 1022 35.94 23.05 -31.94
C VAL A 1022 34.51 23.04 -31.41
N ASP A 1023 33.51 23.15 -32.28
CA ASP A 1023 32.11 23.09 -31.88
C ASP A 1023 31.73 21.63 -31.58
N ILE A 1024 31.75 21.27 -30.30
CA ILE A 1024 31.42 19.90 -29.85
C ILE A 1024 29.98 19.81 -29.38
N ASN A 1025 29.31 20.94 -29.15
CA ASN A 1025 27.95 20.96 -28.62
C ASN A 1025 26.98 20.36 -29.66
N ASN A 1026 26.64 19.09 -29.47
CA ASN A 1026 25.77 18.23 -30.30
C ASN A 1026 26.43 17.48 -31.47
N THR A 1027 27.75 17.26 -31.47
CA THR A 1027 28.40 16.51 -32.57
C THR A 1027 28.31 14.99 -32.41
N ILE A 1028 28.97 14.40 -31.40
CA ILE A 1028 29.01 12.95 -31.14
C ILE A 1028 28.39 12.63 -29.77
N ASN A 1029 27.86 11.42 -29.59
CA ASN A 1029 27.52 10.91 -28.26
C ASN A 1029 28.76 10.27 -27.62
N ILE A 1030 29.03 10.56 -26.35
CA ILE A 1030 30.13 9.94 -25.61
C ILE A 1030 29.52 9.25 -24.40
N SER A 1031 29.88 7.99 -24.17
CA SER A 1031 29.37 7.21 -23.04
C SER A 1031 30.49 6.46 -22.37
N ILE A 1032 30.53 6.56 -21.04
CA ILE A 1032 31.46 5.83 -20.21
C ILE A 1032 30.86 4.46 -19.88
N MET A 1033 31.70 3.43 -19.95
CA MET A 1033 31.32 2.05 -19.72
C MET A 1033 32.21 1.43 -18.66
N ASP A 1034 31.60 1.04 -17.55
CA ASP A 1034 32.23 0.26 -16.48
C ASP A 1034 32.41 -1.21 -16.89
N GLU A 1035 32.82 -2.07 -15.94
CA GLU A 1035 32.89 -3.51 -16.17
C GLU A 1035 31.50 -4.10 -16.48
N LEU A 1036 31.33 -4.58 -17.71
CA LEU A 1036 30.14 -5.31 -18.17
C LEU A 1036 30.30 -6.82 -17.93
N GLY A 1037 29.19 -7.50 -17.62
CA GLY A 1037 29.15 -8.96 -17.55
C GLY A 1037 29.18 -9.63 -18.94
N ASP A 1038 29.50 -10.93 -18.99
CA ASP A 1038 29.61 -11.69 -20.24
C ASP A 1038 28.37 -11.57 -21.14
N ILE A 1039 27.17 -11.64 -20.54
CA ILE A 1039 25.90 -11.56 -21.28
C ILE A 1039 25.66 -10.16 -21.88
N GLN A 1040 26.13 -9.11 -21.20
CA GLN A 1040 26.05 -7.74 -21.69
C GLN A 1040 27.02 -7.55 -22.86
N TRP A 1041 28.23 -8.10 -22.76
CA TRP A 1041 29.18 -8.11 -23.87
C TRP A 1041 28.64 -8.84 -25.10
N GLN A 1042 28.01 -9.99 -24.92
CA GLN A 1042 27.38 -10.73 -26.01
C GLN A 1042 26.29 -9.91 -26.73
N SER A 1043 25.52 -9.10 -25.98
CA SER A 1043 24.53 -8.18 -26.56
C SER A 1043 25.17 -6.95 -27.22
N LEU A 1044 26.22 -6.39 -26.63
CA LEU A 1044 26.85 -5.16 -27.09
C LEU A 1044 27.71 -5.37 -28.34
N LEU A 1045 28.49 -6.46 -28.42
CA LEU A 1045 29.48 -6.70 -29.47
C LEU A 1045 28.92 -6.58 -30.91
N PRO A 1046 27.75 -7.14 -31.25
CA PRO A 1046 27.17 -6.98 -32.60
C PRO A 1046 26.81 -5.55 -32.97
N ARG A 1047 26.76 -4.63 -32.00
CA ARG A 1047 26.42 -3.21 -32.17
C ARG A 1047 27.66 -2.32 -32.25
N ILE A 1048 28.85 -2.86 -31.94
CA ILE A 1048 30.11 -2.13 -32.05
C ILE A 1048 30.58 -2.16 -33.50
N TYR A 1049 30.77 -0.97 -34.07
CA TYR A 1049 31.32 -0.79 -35.41
C TYR A 1049 32.81 -1.14 -35.46
N GLY A 1050 33.59 -0.71 -34.46
CA GLY A 1050 35.01 -1.02 -34.37
C GLY A 1050 35.70 -0.44 -33.13
N ARG A 1051 36.90 -0.94 -32.84
CA ARG A 1051 37.79 -0.39 -31.81
C ARG A 1051 38.71 0.66 -32.42
N LEU A 1052 38.87 1.81 -31.75
CA LEU A 1052 39.92 2.78 -32.12
C LEU A 1052 41.16 2.49 -31.29
N ILE A 1053 42.30 2.34 -31.97
CA ILE A 1053 43.58 2.04 -31.32
C ILE A 1053 44.13 3.33 -30.71
N LEU A 1054 44.49 3.25 -29.43
CA LEU A 1054 45.21 4.29 -28.69
C LEU A 1054 46.71 3.96 -28.62
N ASP A 1055 47.56 4.96 -28.50
CA ASP A 1055 48.98 4.83 -28.17
C ASP A 1055 49.17 4.25 -26.75
N ASN A 1056 48.25 4.53 -25.82
CA ASN A 1056 48.25 3.99 -24.45
C ASN A 1056 46.94 3.23 -24.14
N GLU A 1057 46.86 1.96 -24.56
CA GLU A 1057 45.69 1.09 -24.27
C GLU A 1057 45.85 0.28 -22.97
N ASP A 1058 44.75 0.03 -22.27
CA ASP A 1058 44.67 -0.97 -21.21
C ASP A 1058 44.71 -2.39 -21.83
N GLU A 1059 45.91 -2.94 -21.96
CA GLU A 1059 46.16 -4.30 -22.47
C GLU A 1059 45.41 -5.38 -21.68
N VAL A 1060 45.15 -5.17 -20.39
CA VAL A 1060 44.40 -6.14 -19.58
C VAL A 1060 42.91 -6.12 -19.95
N ALA A 1061 42.35 -4.96 -20.32
CA ALA A 1061 40.96 -4.84 -20.76
C ALA A 1061 40.77 -5.47 -22.14
N LEU A 1062 41.77 -5.36 -23.00
CA LEU A 1062 41.81 -6.01 -24.32
C LEU A 1062 41.91 -7.54 -24.21
N ASP A 1063 42.69 -8.05 -23.25
CA ASP A 1063 42.77 -9.49 -22.98
C ASP A 1063 41.44 -10.08 -22.50
N GLN A 1064 40.57 -9.30 -21.84
CA GLN A 1064 39.21 -9.74 -21.49
C GLN A 1064 38.28 -9.85 -22.72
N LEU A 1065 38.59 -9.15 -23.81
CA LEU A 1065 37.87 -9.20 -25.10
C LEU A 1065 38.37 -10.29 -26.05
N SER A 1066 39.42 -11.04 -25.67
CA SER A 1066 40.22 -11.95 -26.50
C SER A 1066 39.47 -13.10 -27.20
N GLY A 1067 38.16 -13.26 -26.99
CA GLY A 1067 37.28 -14.15 -27.75
C GLY A 1067 36.53 -13.50 -28.93
N SER A 1068 36.53 -12.17 -29.06
CA SER A 1068 35.71 -11.40 -30.01
C SER A 1068 36.58 -10.66 -31.05
N LYS A 1069 36.37 -10.94 -32.34
CA LYS A 1069 37.06 -10.25 -33.44
C LYS A 1069 36.42 -8.88 -33.67
N LEU A 1070 36.82 -7.86 -32.92
CA LEU A 1070 36.50 -6.47 -33.26
C LEU A 1070 37.48 -5.96 -34.31
N GLU A 1071 36.95 -5.38 -35.39
CA GLU A 1071 37.79 -4.65 -36.35
C GLU A 1071 38.43 -3.46 -35.65
N SER A 1072 39.74 -3.29 -35.84
CA SER A 1072 40.52 -2.23 -35.19
C SER A 1072 40.94 -1.19 -36.23
N TYR A 1073 40.75 0.08 -35.90
CA TYR A 1073 41.00 1.22 -36.76
C TYR A 1073 42.07 2.12 -36.14
N GLN A 1074 43.02 2.58 -36.97
CA GLN A 1074 43.97 3.61 -36.57
C GLN A 1074 43.29 4.98 -36.66
N LEU A 1075 43.56 5.89 -35.73
CA LEU A 1075 42.88 7.20 -35.72
C LEU A 1075 43.09 7.97 -37.05
N ASP A 1076 44.30 7.90 -37.61
CA ASP A 1076 44.66 8.50 -38.90
C ASP A 1076 43.86 7.96 -40.09
N SER A 1077 43.34 6.73 -39.99
CA SER A 1077 42.55 6.11 -41.06
C SER A 1077 41.12 6.65 -41.12
N LEU A 1078 40.60 7.14 -40.00
CA LEU A 1078 39.28 7.77 -39.89
C LEU A 1078 39.29 9.23 -40.33
N ALA A 1079 40.41 9.93 -40.15
CA ALA A 1079 40.58 11.30 -40.64
C ALA A 1079 40.66 11.39 -42.18
N GLN A 1080 40.83 10.26 -42.88
CA GLN A 1080 40.94 10.16 -44.34
C GLN A 1080 39.67 9.60 -45.01
N MET A 1081 38.71 9.11 -44.22
CA MET A 1081 37.37 8.69 -44.65
C MET A 1081 36.42 9.88 -44.65
#